data_AF-A0A8S3S9U1-F1
#
_entry.id   AF-A0A8S3S9U1-F1
#
_cell.length_a   1.000
_cell.length_b   1.000
_cell.length_c   1.000
_cell.angle_alpha   90.00
_cell.angle_beta   90.00
_cell.angle_gamma   90.00
#
_symmetry.space_group_name_H-M   'P 1'
#
loop_
_entity.id
_entity.type
_entity.pdbx_description
1 polymer ?
#
loop_
_entity_poly.entity_id
_entity_poly.type
_entity_poly.pdbx_seq_one_letter_code
_entity_poly.pdbx_strand_id
1 'polypeptide(L)'
;MTNASRIISDKDRTENTEDETPTFDTGDNENSSYEHLRTPLWGSSRFALAVLGFFGFVNSYALLVNMSVAIVCMVNRTDTVVTGFNNSLLNKDDFNDCVEFSGEQNASDVPGTHRAGEFNWDTKIQGFILGGFFWGYLVSQIPAGWLATRFGGKRVFGWSIFIATICTMLTPIGAKTNYRLLIVLRVIVGMCNDLKVPWMAIIKSMPSNAIIVSNITSDWGGYTLLSYIPTYMNDVFKLNLTSNGILSALPYIAFWAMINVAGWVADFVRVRQLMSTTLTRKVFDAFVAQIPHGSTTSRDRGDTNPRNFSAADFRSEIDRLVDASLASNTKDTYRTGLRSFEIFRKDFNMECVWPPPPSHIVLFIAYLSLKGRAHKTVSCYVTAIGFRCKVLQSQFMDYSQNFIIRKMLEGLKRSKFSKDKRLPITSELLTRIIEKLPLVCYSAYESLLFAAAFSVAFHGFLRVGELVYTKLGQAQNIISIHGTQILWGAKGEFIRLHLTHSKGDQTGILERYEKKSVWIIGSSIVKHAFTHARTTYDGIHLGLKRKKCTIWWQGKGGMNWQELVPRIKYLLRFEQEPDFLIIHCGGNNIGSCKLHNFRRQIKSSLCKVSELLPKAKLIWSQILPRLVWRNGQNIKSLNRAAVRINNFAGWLCLKSGGGYIKYPEITWNEKGLFNMDGVHLSNMGNELFLYRIQSFLQEVV
;
A
#
# COMPACT_ATOMS: atom_id res chain seq x y z
N MET A 1 -45.63 -62.39 21.98
CA MET A 1 -45.60 -61.64 23.25
C MET A 1 -45.76 -60.16 22.88
N THR A 2 -47.01 -59.71 22.73
CA THR A 2 -47.75 -58.82 23.68
C THR A 2 -47.08 -57.44 23.77
N ASN A 3 -47.69 -56.29 23.51
CA ASN A 3 -49.09 -55.87 23.31
C ASN A 3 -49.02 -54.44 22.71
N ALA A 4 -49.83 -54.12 21.68
CA ALA A 4 -51.06 -53.32 21.78
C ALA A 4 -50.82 -51.78 21.88
N SER A 5 -51.18 -51.01 20.83
CA SER A 5 -52.43 -50.21 20.72
C SER A 5 -52.24 -48.76 21.21
N ARG A 6 -52.70 -47.65 20.61
CA ARG A 6 -53.76 -47.29 19.63
C ARG A 6 -53.38 -45.87 19.10
N ILE A 7 -53.37 -45.53 17.79
CA ILE A 7 -54.48 -45.11 16.87
C ILE A 7 -55.27 -43.91 17.47
N ILE A 8 -55.42 -42.74 16.82
CA ILE A 8 -56.38 -42.34 15.75
C ILE A 8 -56.04 -40.88 15.35
N SER A 9 -55.71 -40.54 14.09
CA SER A 9 -56.58 -40.16 12.93
C SER A 9 -57.52 -38.99 13.26
N ASP A 10 -57.65 -37.91 12.52
CA ASP A 10 -58.20 -37.74 11.16
C ASP A 10 -58.08 -36.22 10.85
N LYS A 11 -57.69 -35.77 9.65
CA LYS A 11 -58.45 -35.68 8.38
C LYS A 11 -59.24 -34.37 8.25
N ASP A 12 -59.02 -33.71 7.11
CA ASP A 12 -59.86 -32.73 6.40
C ASP A 12 -60.31 -31.42 7.07
N ARG A 13 -59.79 -30.29 6.58
CA ARG A 13 -60.63 -29.19 6.07
C ARG A 13 -59.84 -28.16 5.25
N THR A 14 -60.25 -28.04 3.99
CA THR A 14 -60.03 -26.90 3.10
C THR A 14 -60.99 -25.74 3.42
N GLU A 15 -60.64 -24.58 2.87
CA GLU A 15 -61.45 -23.36 2.59
C GLU A 15 -61.36 -22.17 3.55
N ASN A 16 -60.89 -21.05 2.95
CA ASN A 16 -61.45 -19.68 2.97
C ASN A 16 -61.46 -18.94 4.32
N THR A 17 -61.24 -17.64 4.48
CA THR A 17 -60.95 -16.46 3.64
C THR A 17 -60.68 -15.32 4.65
N GLU A 18 -59.94 -14.31 4.22
CA GLU A 18 -60.03 -12.90 4.63
C GLU A 18 -59.51 -12.45 6.01
N ASP A 19 -58.54 -11.53 5.91
CA ASP A 19 -58.34 -10.28 6.65
C ASP A 19 -58.71 -10.22 8.14
N GLU A 20 -57.68 -10.05 8.96
CA GLU A 20 -57.66 -8.97 9.96
C GLU A 20 -56.22 -8.77 10.47
N THR A 21 -55.61 -7.65 10.09
CA THR A 21 -54.46 -7.10 10.83
C THR A 21 -54.95 -6.49 12.14
N PRO A 22 -54.22 -6.69 13.24
CA PRO A 22 -53.82 -5.50 13.99
C PRO A 22 -52.37 -5.54 14.50
N THR A 23 -51.66 -4.46 14.17
CA THR A 23 -50.75 -3.68 15.02
C THR A 23 -49.98 -4.39 16.13
N PHE A 24 -48.66 -4.51 15.94
CA PHE A 24 -47.71 -4.82 17.01
C PHE A 24 -47.45 -3.56 17.86
N ASP A 25 -47.94 -3.62 19.09
CA ASP A 25 -47.62 -2.71 20.18
C ASP A 25 -46.24 -3.05 20.77
N THR A 26 -45.52 -2.02 21.17
CA THR A 26 -44.18 -2.09 21.76
C THR A 26 -44.29 -2.37 23.26
N GLY A 27 -43.68 -3.45 23.74
CA GLY A 27 -43.58 -3.75 25.17
C GLY A 27 -42.50 -4.78 25.49
N ASP A 28 -41.58 -4.39 26.36
CA ASP A 28 -40.37 -5.09 26.76
C ASP A 28 -40.60 -6.37 27.61
N ASN A 29 -39.51 -7.14 27.69
CA ASN A 29 -39.17 -8.21 28.64
C ASN A 29 -39.66 -9.63 28.34
N GLU A 30 -38.74 -10.48 27.87
CA GLU A 30 -38.52 -11.78 28.48
C GLU A 30 -37.08 -12.28 28.23
N ASN A 31 -36.24 -12.15 29.26
CA ASN A 31 -35.01 -12.92 29.41
C ASN A 31 -35.40 -14.40 29.59
N SER A 32 -35.44 -15.16 28.49
CA SER A 32 -35.46 -16.63 28.54
C SER A 32 -34.08 -17.18 28.19
N SER A 33 -33.52 -17.88 29.16
CA SER A 33 -32.21 -18.52 29.16
C SER A 33 -32.11 -19.60 28.08
N TYR A 34 -31.50 -19.29 26.94
CA TYR A 34 -31.06 -20.29 25.98
C TYR A 34 -29.73 -20.90 26.46
N GLU A 35 -29.81 -21.96 27.26
CA GLU A 35 -28.70 -22.90 27.41
C GLU A 35 -28.39 -23.50 26.03
N HIS A 36 -27.28 -23.06 25.42
CA HIS A 36 -26.75 -23.66 24.20
C HIS A 36 -26.40 -25.14 24.45
N LEU A 37 -27.31 -26.06 24.13
CA LEU A 37 -26.96 -27.47 23.94
C LEU A 37 -25.89 -27.55 22.84
N ARG A 38 -24.63 -27.73 23.24
CA ARG A 38 -23.53 -28.01 22.31
C ARG A 38 -23.72 -29.41 21.75
N THR A 39 -24.14 -29.50 20.50
CA THR A 39 -24.14 -30.78 19.79
C THR A 39 -22.69 -31.27 19.65
N PRO A 40 -22.41 -32.56 19.92
CA PRO A 40 -21.06 -33.09 19.81
C PRO A 40 -20.56 -32.97 18.36
N LEU A 41 -19.35 -32.44 18.20
CA LEU A 41 -18.73 -32.24 16.88
C LEU A 41 -18.52 -33.58 16.14
N TRP A 42 -18.14 -34.61 16.89
CA TRP A 42 -17.90 -35.96 16.39
C TRP A 42 -19.17 -36.80 16.49
N GLY A 43 -19.57 -37.42 15.38
CA GLY A 43 -20.81 -38.22 15.28
C GLY A 43 -22.05 -37.45 14.81
N SER A 44 -21.96 -36.14 14.59
CA SER A 44 -23.06 -35.34 14.04
C SER A 44 -23.26 -35.60 12.55
N SER A 45 -24.48 -35.98 12.16
CA SER A 45 -24.89 -36.20 10.76
C SER A 45 -24.67 -34.96 9.88
N ARG A 46 -24.72 -33.76 10.47
CA ARG A 46 -24.49 -32.48 9.77
C ARG A 46 -23.00 -32.25 9.48
N PHE A 47 -22.13 -32.61 10.41
CA PHE A 47 -20.68 -32.53 10.21
C PHE A 47 -20.20 -33.58 9.21
N ALA A 48 -20.71 -34.81 9.30
CA ALA A 48 -20.43 -35.87 8.32
C ALA A 48 -20.85 -35.46 6.90
N LEU A 49 -22.01 -34.82 6.74
CA LEU A 49 -22.46 -34.29 5.45
C LEU A 49 -21.55 -33.17 4.92
N ALA A 50 -21.05 -32.28 5.80
CA ALA A 50 -20.13 -31.22 5.42
C ALA A 50 -18.77 -31.77 4.96
N VAL A 51 -18.23 -32.77 5.66
CA VAL A 51 -16.97 -33.45 5.28
C VAL A 51 -17.14 -34.20 3.95
N LEU A 52 -18.25 -34.93 3.76
CA LEU A 52 -18.55 -35.58 2.49
C LEU A 52 -18.73 -34.57 1.34
N GLY A 53 -19.38 -33.43 1.62
CA GLY A 53 -19.49 -32.32 0.67
C GLY A 53 -18.13 -31.75 0.29
N PHE A 54 -17.24 -31.51 1.27
CA PHE A 54 -15.88 -31.04 1.05
C PHE A 54 -15.11 -31.96 0.10
N PHE A 55 -15.04 -33.27 0.39
CA PHE A 55 -14.35 -34.22 -0.48
C PHE A 55 -15.00 -34.34 -1.86
N GLY A 56 -16.33 -34.17 -1.94
CA GLY A 56 -17.04 -34.10 -3.22
C GLY A 56 -16.61 -32.90 -4.08
N PHE A 57 -16.47 -31.71 -3.49
CA PHE A 57 -15.97 -30.52 -4.19
C PHE A 57 -14.49 -30.61 -4.53
N VAL A 58 -13.65 -31.17 -3.65
CA VAL A 58 -12.23 -31.45 -3.96
C VAL A 58 -12.11 -32.37 -5.17
N ASN A 59 -12.90 -33.45 -5.20
CA ASN A 59 -12.91 -34.38 -6.32
C ASN A 59 -13.40 -33.69 -7.62
N SER A 60 -14.51 -32.95 -7.55
CA SER A 60 -15.06 -32.18 -8.69
C SER A 60 -14.03 -31.20 -9.30
N TYR A 61 -13.26 -30.51 -8.45
CA TYR A 61 -12.21 -29.59 -8.89
C TYR A 61 -10.97 -30.32 -9.44
N ALA A 62 -10.56 -31.43 -8.83
CA ALA A 62 -9.48 -32.26 -9.35
C ALA A 62 -9.79 -32.79 -10.76
N LEU A 63 -11.05 -33.17 -11.01
CA LEU A 63 -11.55 -33.62 -12.32
C LEU A 63 -11.58 -32.50 -13.38
N LEU A 64 -11.61 -31.23 -12.97
CA LEU A 64 -11.49 -30.08 -13.87
C LEU A 64 -10.04 -29.89 -14.34
N VAL A 65 -9.09 -29.90 -13.40
CA VAL A 65 -7.70 -29.51 -13.64
C VAL A 65 -6.83 -30.65 -14.19
N ASN A 66 -7.21 -31.92 -13.96
CA ASN A 66 -6.40 -33.07 -14.34
C ASN A 66 -5.89 -33.06 -15.80
N MET A 67 -6.74 -32.63 -16.74
CA MET A 67 -6.46 -32.68 -18.17
C MET A 67 -5.70 -31.47 -18.69
N SER A 68 -5.76 -30.31 -18.03
CA SER A 68 -4.91 -29.16 -18.39
C SER A 68 -3.44 -29.44 -18.08
N VAL A 69 -3.18 -30.30 -17.09
CA VAL A 69 -1.84 -30.80 -16.76
C VAL A 69 -1.49 -32.00 -17.64
N ALA A 70 -2.40 -32.96 -17.83
CA ALA A 70 -2.12 -34.18 -18.60
C ALA A 70 -1.80 -33.91 -20.09
N ILE A 71 -2.43 -32.90 -20.71
CA ILE A 71 -2.22 -32.57 -22.12
C ILE A 71 -0.77 -32.15 -22.43
N VAL A 72 -0.06 -31.60 -21.45
CA VAL A 72 1.35 -31.18 -21.58
C VAL A 72 2.26 -32.40 -21.80
N CYS A 73 1.93 -33.54 -21.20
CA CYS A 73 2.68 -34.79 -21.34
C CYS A 73 2.17 -35.68 -22.49
N MET A 74 0.92 -35.49 -22.92
CA MET A 74 0.28 -36.29 -23.97
C MET A 74 0.66 -35.83 -25.38
N VAL A 75 0.98 -34.54 -25.58
CA VAL A 75 1.19 -33.98 -26.92
C VAL A 75 2.67 -33.91 -27.31
N ASN A 76 2.97 -34.31 -28.54
CA ASN A 76 4.30 -34.15 -29.11
C ASN A 76 4.61 -32.69 -29.47
N ARG A 77 5.75 -32.14 -28.99
CA ARG A 77 6.18 -30.75 -29.22
C ARG A 77 7.32 -30.62 -30.25
N THR A 78 7.70 -31.69 -30.96
CA THR A 78 8.85 -31.65 -31.89
C THR A 78 8.63 -30.80 -33.14
N ASP A 79 7.38 -30.54 -33.56
CA ASP A 79 7.10 -29.83 -34.82
C ASP A 79 7.36 -28.31 -34.76
N THR A 80 7.61 -27.73 -33.58
CA THR A 80 7.86 -26.28 -33.45
C THR A 80 9.34 -25.88 -33.60
N VAL A 81 10.27 -26.83 -33.64
CA VAL A 81 11.72 -26.53 -33.72
C VAL A 81 12.24 -26.49 -35.16
N VAL A 82 11.51 -27.05 -36.15
CA VAL A 82 12.07 -27.31 -37.49
C VAL A 82 11.80 -26.18 -38.52
N THR A 83 10.94 -25.20 -38.25
CA THR A 83 10.63 -24.13 -39.24
C THR A 83 11.39 -22.82 -39.04
N GLY A 84 12.44 -22.80 -38.21
CA GLY A 84 13.19 -21.59 -37.84
C GLY A 84 14.65 -21.48 -38.30
N PHE A 85 15.22 -22.50 -38.95
CA PHE A 85 16.58 -22.42 -39.50
C PHE A 85 16.54 -22.39 -41.02
N ASN A 86 16.58 -21.17 -41.57
CA ASN A 86 16.98 -20.95 -42.96
C ASN A 86 18.40 -21.49 -43.14
N ASN A 87 18.56 -22.57 -43.89
CA ASN A 87 19.84 -22.96 -44.46
C ASN A 87 20.22 -21.94 -45.54
N SER A 88 20.81 -20.83 -45.12
CA SER A 88 21.69 -20.03 -45.95
C SER A 88 22.98 -19.84 -45.16
N LEU A 89 24.05 -20.49 -45.63
CA LEU A 89 25.41 -20.60 -45.09
C LEU A 89 25.70 -21.93 -44.39
N LEU A 90 25.97 -22.97 -45.17
CA LEU A 90 27.16 -23.79 -44.99
C LEU A 90 27.55 -24.34 -46.36
N ASN A 91 28.72 -23.89 -46.84
CA ASN A 91 29.38 -24.37 -48.03
C ASN A 91 29.58 -25.89 -47.92
N LYS A 92 29.29 -26.57 -49.03
CA LYS A 92 29.92 -27.84 -49.36
C LYS A 92 31.44 -27.62 -49.44
N ASP A 93 32.16 -28.69 -49.13
CA ASP A 93 33.60 -28.82 -49.26
C ASP A 93 34.36 -28.39 -47.99
N ASP A 94 34.34 -29.25 -46.98
CA ASP A 94 35.57 -29.68 -46.33
C ASP A 94 35.36 -30.91 -45.44
N PHE A 95 36.25 -31.88 -45.63
CA PHE A 95 36.60 -32.99 -44.74
C PHE A 95 35.62 -34.15 -44.54
N ASN A 96 35.78 -35.12 -45.45
CA ASN A 96 35.84 -36.54 -45.13
C ASN A 96 36.64 -36.78 -43.84
N ASP A 97 36.00 -37.33 -42.81
CA ASP A 97 36.62 -38.28 -41.90
C ASP A 97 35.54 -39.19 -41.26
N CYS A 98 35.59 -40.44 -41.68
CA CYS A 98 35.23 -41.71 -41.04
C CYS A 98 34.18 -41.71 -39.89
N VAL A 99 33.15 -42.54 -40.03
CA VAL A 99 33.03 -43.87 -39.36
C VAL A 99 31.57 -44.36 -39.53
N GLU A 100 31.39 -45.43 -40.32
CA GLU A 100 30.22 -46.30 -40.19
C GLU A 100 30.35 -47.11 -38.90
N PHE A 101 29.36 -47.00 -38.01
CA PHE A 101 29.13 -47.99 -36.97
C PHE A 101 27.67 -48.44 -37.04
N SER A 102 27.46 -49.57 -37.70
CA SER A 102 26.34 -50.46 -37.48
C SER A 102 26.38 -50.95 -36.03
N GLY A 103 25.40 -50.54 -35.24
CA GLY A 103 25.27 -50.94 -33.84
C GLY A 103 23.82 -50.84 -33.40
N GLU A 104 23.09 -51.93 -33.59
CA GLU A 104 21.93 -52.29 -32.78
C GLU A 104 22.35 -52.24 -31.31
N GLN A 105 21.93 -51.20 -30.58
CA GLN A 105 21.92 -51.22 -29.12
C GLN A 105 20.60 -50.68 -28.60
N ASN A 106 19.92 -51.58 -27.90
CA ASN A 106 18.74 -51.37 -27.10
C ASN A 106 18.83 -50.07 -26.29
N ALA A 107 17.86 -49.18 -26.51
CA ALA A 107 17.66 -48.00 -25.70
C ALA A 107 17.34 -48.41 -24.25
N SER A 108 18.39 -48.48 -23.44
CA SER A 108 18.30 -48.57 -21.98
C SER A 108 19.08 -47.38 -21.40
N ASP A 109 18.33 -46.50 -20.77
CA ASP A 109 18.72 -45.52 -19.75
C ASP A 109 19.79 -44.47 -20.07
N VAL A 110 19.36 -43.39 -20.72
CA VAL A 110 19.93 -42.04 -20.55
C VAL A 110 18.92 -41.19 -19.75
N PRO A 111 19.28 -40.69 -18.54
CA PRO A 111 18.38 -39.85 -17.77
C PRO A 111 18.44 -38.41 -18.31
N GLY A 112 17.48 -38.04 -19.17
CA GLY A 112 17.31 -36.65 -19.58
C GLY A 112 16.57 -36.37 -20.88
N THR A 113 16.22 -37.36 -21.71
CA THR A 113 15.40 -37.11 -22.89
C THR A 113 13.92 -37.09 -22.50
N HIS A 114 13.31 -35.91 -22.47
CA HIS A 114 11.86 -35.75 -22.38
C HIS A 114 11.20 -36.62 -23.47
N ARG A 115 10.52 -37.71 -23.08
CA ARG A 115 9.71 -38.50 -24.00
C ARG A 115 8.71 -37.56 -24.67
N ALA A 116 8.82 -37.41 -25.99
CA ALA A 116 7.81 -36.75 -26.80
C ALA A 116 6.44 -37.40 -26.54
N GLY A 117 5.39 -36.59 -26.38
CA GLY A 117 4.04 -37.10 -26.12
C GLY A 117 3.54 -38.02 -27.25
N GLU A 118 2.70 -39.00 -26.89
CA GLU A 118 2.19 -40.04 -27.81
C GLU A 118 1.27 -39.48 -28.92
N PHE A 119 0.68 -38.29 -28.72
CA PHE A 119 -0.34 -37.74 -29.61
C PHE A 119 0.14 -36.49 -30.38
N ASN A 120 -0.06 -36.49 -31.70
CA ASN A 120 0.20 -35.34 -32.58
C ASN A 120 -1.03 -34.43 -32.70
N TRP A 121 -1.40 -33.73 -31.62
CA TRP A 121 -2.51 -32.77 -31.63
C TRP A 121 -2.02 -31.34 -31.83
N ASP A 122 -2.48 -30.68 -32.89
CA ASP A 122 -2.21 -29.26 -33.11
C ASP A 122 -2.85 -28.39 -32.01
N THR A 123 -2.27 -27.22 -31.76
CA THR A 123 -2.68 -26.18 -30.79
C THR A 123 -4.18 -25.89 -30.83
N LYS A 124 -4.80 -25.92 -32.02
CA LYS A 124 -6.24 -25.74 -32.20
C LYS A 124 -7.06 -26.88 -31.58
N ILE A 125 -6.63 -28.14 -31.77
CA ILE A 125 -7.30 -29.33 -31.22
C ILE A 125 -7.16 -29.35 -29.70
N GLN A 126 -5.98 -29.01 -29.18
CA GLN A 126 -5.74 -28.85 -27.75
C GLN A 126 -6.69 -27.81 -27.13
N GLY A 127 -6.88 -26.67 -27.81
CA GLY A 127 -7.83 -25.63 -27.43
C GLY A 127 -9.28 -26.13 -27.37
N PHE A 128 -9.72 -26.97 -28.31
CA PHE A 128 -11.06 -27.57 -28.29
C PHE A 128 -11.23 -28.63 -27.19
N ILE A 129 -10.21 -29.46 -26.91
CA ILE A 129 -10.24 -30.46 -25.83
C ILE A 129 -10.30 -29.78 -24.46
N LEU A 130 -9.57 -28.68 -24.29
CA LEU A 130 -9.57 -27.89 -23.06
C LEU A 130 -10.86 -27.07 -22.92
N GLY A 131 -11.32 -26.46 -24.02
CA GLY A 131 -12.53 -25.66 -24.08
C GLY A 131 -13.83 -26.45 -23.94
N GLY A 132 -13.87 -27.71 -24.39
CA GLY A 132 -15.07 -28.57 -24.37
C GLY A 132 -15.71 -28.69 -22.99
N PHE A 133 -14.89 -28.69 -21.93
CA PHE A 133 -15.38 -28.65 -20.55
C PHE A 133 -16.25 -27.42 -20.28
N PHE A 134 -15.79 -26.23 -20.66
CA PHE A 134 -16.49 -24.97 -20.39
C PHE A 134 -17.79 -24.84 -21.17
N TRP A 135 -17.85 -25.39 -22.40
CA TRP A 135 -19.08 -25.45 -23.19
C TRP A 135 -20.15 -26.30 -22.49
N GLY A 136 -19.77 -27.48 -21.99
CA GLY A 136 -20.68 -28.34 -21.21
C GLY A 136 -21.15 -27.66 -19.92
N TYR A 137 -20.22 -27.03 -19.21
CA TYR A 137 -20.48 -26.29 -17.97
C TYR A 137 -21.50 -25.17 -18.15
N LEU A 138 -21.34 -24.34 -19.19
CA LEU A 138 -22.24 -23.22 -19.47
C LEU A 138 -23.66 -23.69 -19.80
N VAL A 139 -23.80 -24.79 -20.54
CA VAL A 139 -25.10 -25.34 -20.94
C VAL A 139 -25.82 -25.99 -19.76
N SER A 140 -25.11 -26.64 -18.83
CA SER A 140 -25.73 -27.36 -17.71
C SER A 140 -26.35 -26.48 -16.64
N GLN A 141 -25.97 -25.20 -16.53
CA GLN A 141 -26.41 -24.33 -15.43
C GLN A 141 -27.93 -24.15 -15.35
N ILE A 142 -28.60 -24.12 -16.51
CA ILE A 142 -30.06 -23.96 -16.61
C ILE A 142 -30.80 -25.26 -16.21
N PRO A 143 -30.55 -26.42 -16.84
CA PRO A 143 -31.24 -27.68 -16.52
C PRO A 143 -30.87 -28.26 -15.15
N ALA A 144 -29.63 -28.11 -14.67
CA ALA A 144 -29.20 -28.59 -13.36
C ALA A 144 -30.02 -27.96 -12.23
N GLY A 145 -30.42 -26.70 -12.39
CA GLY A 145 -31.31 -26.03 -11.48
C GLY A 145 -32.70 -26.67 -11.41
N TRP A 146 -33.31 -26.98 -12.55
CA TRP A 146 -34.60 -27.65 -12.59
C TRP A 146 -34.55 -29.05 -11.96
N LEU A 147 -33.51 -29.85 -12.26
CA LEU A 147 -33.29 -31.17 -11.66
C LEU A 147 -33.14 -31.12 -10.14
N ALA A 148 -32.36 -30.18 -9.61
CA ALA A 148 -32.09 -30.07 -8.17
C ALA A 148 -33.34 -29.75 -7.35
N THR A 149 -34.28 -28.97 -7.90
CA THR A 149 -35.58 -28.71 -7.26
C THR A 149 -36.52 -29.90 -7.29
N ARG A 150 -36.45 -30.74 -8.32
CA ARG A 150 -37.39 -31.86 -8.51
C ARG A 150 -36.95 -33.15 -7.82
N PHE A 151 -35.64 -33.45 -7.85
CA PHE A 151 -35.08 -34.71 -7.34
C PHE A 151 -34.26 -34.55 -6.05
N GLY A 152 -34.09 -33.31 -5.58
CA GLY A 152 -33.32 -32.96 -4.39
C GLY A 152 -31.81 -32.87 -4.64
N GLY A 153 -31.17 -31.83 -4.11
CA GLY A 153 -29.75 -31.51 -4.37
C GLY A 153 -28.77 -32.64 -4.03
N LYS A 154 -29.02 -33.41 -2.94
CA LYS A 154 -28.16 -34.53 -2.54
C LYS A 154 -28.05 -35.62 -3.61
N ARG A 155 -29.17 -36.01 -4.23
CA ARG A 155 -29.19 -37.09 -5.23
C ARG A 155 -28.60 -36.62 -6.54
N VAL A 156 -28.93 -35.39 -6.94
CA VAL A 156 -28.39 -34.76 -8.17
C VAL A 156 -26.87 -34.64 -8.08
N PHE A 157 -26.32 -34.21 -6.94
CA PHE A 157 -24.86 -34.14 -6.73
C PHE A 157 -24.16 -35.50 -6.80
N GLY A 158 -24.74 -36.51 -6.16
CA GLY A 158 -24.16 -37.85 -6.15
C GLY A 158 -24.08 -38.45 -7.56
N TRP A 159 -25.17 -38.36 -8.32
CA TRP A 159 -25.20 -38.83 -9.71
C TRP A 159 -24.28 -38.04 -10.62
N SER A 160 -24.14 -36.73 -10.42
CA SER A 160 -23.31 -35.89 -11.25
C SER A 160 -21.82 -36.21 -11.07
N ILE A 161 -21.35 -36.35 -9.82
CA ILE A 161 -19.97 -36.79 -9.52
C ILE A 161 -19.71 -38.20 -10.05
N PHE A 162 -20.67 -39.11 -9.91
CA PHE A 162 -20.55 -40.49 -10.38
C PHE A 162 -20.37 -40.55 -11.91
N ILE A 163 -21.21 -39.85 -12.67
CA ILE A 163 -21.13 -39.79 -14.14
C ILE A 163 -19.83 -39.10 -14.57
N ALA A 164 -19.45 -37.98 -13.94
CA ALA A 164 -18.20 -37.28 -14.23
C ALA A 164 -16.96 -38.17 -14.00
N THR A 165 -16.98 -39.01 -12.96
CA THR A 165 -15.90 -39.95 -12.64
C THR A 165 -15.80 -41.05 -13.69
N ILE A 166 -16.93 -41.64 -14.12
CA ILE A 166 -16.95 -42.66 -15.18
C ILE A 166 -16.43 -42.08 -16.49
N CYS A 167 -16.92 -40.91 -16.91
CA CYS A 167 -16.44 -40.25 -18.12
C CYS A 167 -14.94 -39.92 -18.04
N THR A 168 -14.45 -39.55 -16.85
CA THR A 168 -13.01 -39.31 -16.63
C THR A 168 -12.20 -40.61 -16.76
N MET A 169 -12.68 -41.74 -16.22
CA MET A 169 -12.04 -43.05 -16.40
C MET A 169 -12.01 -43.51 -17.87
N LEU A 170 -12.97 -43.09 -18.68
CA LEU A 170 -13.04 -43.39 -20.12
C LEU A 170 -12.16 -42.46 -20.97
N THR A 171 -11.66 -41.35 -20.42
CA THR A 171 -10.77 -40.38 -21.08
C THR A 171 -9.55 -41.01 -21.77
N PRO A 172 -8.76 -41.91 -21.15
CA PRO A 172 -7.61 -42.54 -21.82
C PRO A 172 -8.01 -43.39 -23.03
N ILE A 173 -9.16 -44.06 -22.98
CA ILE A 173 -9.70 -44.83 -24.11
C ILE A 173 -10.15 -43.86 -25.21
N GLY A 174 -10.82 -42.78 -24.84
CA GLY A 174 -11.22 -41.71 -25.76
C GLY A 174 -10.03 -41.07 -26.49
N ALA A 175 -8.95 -40.79 -25.77
CA ALA A 175 -7.72 -40.22 -26.32
C ALA A 175 -7.06 -41.15 -27.36
N LYS A 176 -7.05 -42.46 -27.12
CA LYS A 176 -6.46 -43.47 -28.03
C LYS A 176 -7.32 -43.75 -29.27
N THR A 177 -8.64 -43.68 -29.15
CA THR A 177 -9.55 -43.98 -30.27
C THR A 177 -9.75 -42.77 -31.19
N ASN A 178 -10.13 -41.61 -30.64
CA ASN A 178 -10.39 -40.40 -31.43
C ASN A 178 -10.48 -39.14 -30.54
N TYR A 179 -9.75 -38.08 -30.89
CA TYR A 179 -9.81 -36.79 -30.18
C TYR A 179 -11.21 -36.18 -30.09
N ARG A 180 -12.12 -36.49 -31.04
CA ARG A 180 -13.53 -36.05 -30.99
C ARG A 180 -14.32 -36.72 -29.87
N LEU A 181 -14.07 -38.01 -29.63
CA LEU A 181 -14.68 -38.75 -28.51
C LEU A 181 -14.19 -38.18 -27.18
N LEU A 182 -12.91 -37.80 -27.11
CA LEU A 182 -12.35 -37.10 -25.96
C LEU A 182 -13.04 -35.73 -25.70
N ILE A 183 -13.31 -34.94 -26.75
CA ILE A 183 -14.06 -33.67 -26.60
C ILE A 183 -15.48 -33.93 -26.06
N VAL A 184 -16.18 -34.93 -26.58
CA VAL A 184 -17.55 -35.28 -26.10
C VAL A 184 -17.53 -35.70 -24.63
N LEU A 185 -16.59 -36.56 -24.23
CA LEU A 185 -16.41 -36.94 -22.82
C LEU A 185 -16.16 -35.71 -21.94
N ARG A 186 -15.40 -34.73 -22.44
CA ARG A 186 -15.08 -33.49 -21.70
C ARG A 186 -16.28 -32.56 -21.57
N VAL A 187 -17.13 -32.47 -22.60
CA VAL A 187 -18.42 -31.75 -22.52
C VAL A 187 -19.33 -32.40 -21.48
N ILE A 188 -19.45 -33.73 -21.45
CA ILE A 188 -20.28 -34.44 -20.47
C ILE A 188 -19.76 -34.22 -19.04
N VAL A 189 -18.44 -34.30 -18.82
CA VAL A 189 -17.83 -33.97 -17.52
C VAL A 189 -18.13 -32.53 -17.11
N GLY A 190 -18.08 -31.58 -18.04
CA GLY A 190 -18.49 -30.19 -17.80
C GLY A 190 -19.95 -30.06 -17.39
N MET A 191 -20.85 -30.79 -18.05
CA MET A 191 -22.28 -30.78 -17.73
C MET A 191 -22.62 -31.36 -16.35
N CYS A 192 -21.78 -32.25 -15.83
CA CYS A 192 -22.00 -32.93 -14.56
C CYS A 192 -21.42 -32.19 -13.34
N ASN A 193 -20.74 -31.06 -13.54
CA ASN A 193 -19.99 -30.39 -12.47
C ASN A 193 -20.73 -29.25 -11.75
N ASP A 194 -22.07 -29.11 -11.90
CA ASP A 194 -22.84 -28.03 -11.24
C ASP A 194 -24.08 -28.50 -10.45
N LEU A 195 -24.23 -27.92 -9.24
CA LEU A 195 -25.47 -27.86 -8.46
C LEU A 195 -25.94 -26.40 -8.32
N LYS A 196 -27.23 -26.20 -8.57
CA LYS A 196 -28.03 -24.96 -8.63
C LYS A 196 -27.55 -23.73 -7.85
N VAL A 197 -27.57 -22.59 -8.55
CA VAL A 197 -27.77 -21.22 -8.00
C VAL A 197 -28.92 -20.52 -8.78
N PRO A 198 -29.90 -19.88 -8.13
CA PRO A 198 -31.02 -19.21 -8.80
C PRO A 198 -30.63 -17.81 -9.35
N TRP A 199 -29.98 -17.80 -10.52
CA TRP A 199 -29.34 -16.62 -11.14
C TRP A 199 -30.21 -15.36 -11.28
N MET A 200 -31.48 -15.50 -11.67
CA MET A 200 -32.29 -14.32 -12.04
C MET A 200 -32.83 -13.54 -10.83
N ALA A 201 -33.06 -14.20 -9.70
CA ALA A 201 -33.40 -13.54 -8.43
C ALA A 201 -32.15 -12.93 -7.76
N ILE A 202 -31.00 -13.57 -7.97
CA ILE A 202 -29.69 -13.21 -7.42
C ILE A 202 -29.13 -11.96 -8.13
N ILE A 203 -29.11 -11.91 -9.47
CA ILE A 203 -28.59 -10.77 -10.25
C ILE A 203 -29.41 -9.48 -10.02
N LYS A 204 -30.69 -9.57 -9.68
CA LYS A 204 -31.51 -8.39 -9.36
C LYS A 204 -31.31 -7.88 -7.94
N SER A 205 -30.69 -8.65 -7.04
CA SER A 205 -30.50 -8.24 -5.64
C SER A 205 -29.13 -7.57 -5.43
N MET A 206 -29.13 -6.37 -4.86
CA MET A 206 -27.92 -5.58 -4.59
C MET A 206 -26.87 -6.31 -3.72
N PRO A 207 -27.26 -7.04 -2.65
CA PRO A 207 -26.30 -7.80 -1.85
C PRO A 207 -25.63 -8.93 -2.63
N SER A 208 -26.37 -9.55 -3.54
CA SER A 208 -25.82 -10.60 -4.41
C SER A 208 -24.87 -10.03 -5.45
N ASN A 209 -25.17 -8.89 -6.09
CA ASN A 209 -24.23 -8.27 -7.03
C ASN A 209 -22.92 -7.88 -6.36
N ALA A 210 -22.94 -7.47 -5.08
CA ALA A 210 -21.73 -7.24 -4.31
C ALA A 210 -20.92 -8.53 -4.09
N ILE A 211 -21.58 -9.66 -3.80
CA ILE A 211 -20.93 -10.97 -3.65
C ILE A 211 -20.39 -11.47 -5.01
N ILE A 212 -21.12 -11.28 -6.10
CA ILE A 212 -20.69 -11.66 -7.46
C ILE A 212 -19.43 -10.88 -7.86
N VAL A 213 -19.42 -9.56 -7.69
CA VAL A 213 -18.24 -8.72 -7.99
C VAL A 213 -17.06 -9.10 -7.08
N SER A 214 -17.32 -9.39 -5.80
CA SER A 214 -16.30 -9.88 -4.87
C SER A 214 -15.70 -11.21 -5.35
N ASN A 215 -16.53 -12.16 -5.76
CA ASN A 215 -16.09 -13.47 -6.22
C ASN A 215 -15.33 -13.39 -7.55
N ILE A 216 -15.81 -12.59 -8.52
CA ILE A 216 -15.10 -12.34 -9.79
C ILE A 216 -13.72 -11.73 -9.54
N THR A 217 -13.63 -10.78 -8.60
CA THR A 217 -12.36 -10.14 -8.25
C THR A 217 -11.40 -11.11 -7.58
N SER A 218 -11.91 -11.94 -6.65
CA SER A 218 -11.15 -12.99 -5.97
C SER A 218 -10.64 -14.05 -6.96
N ASP A 219 -11.52 -14.54 -7.83
CA ASP A 219 -11.19 -15.56 -8.83
C ASP A 219 -10.20 -15.03 -9.88
N TRP A 220 -10.36 -13.79 -10.33
CA TRP A 220 -9.37 -13.15 -11.22
C TRP A 220 -7.99 -13.15 -10.57
N GLY A 221 -7.88 -12.69 -9.32
CA GLY A 221 -6.61 -12.67 -8.58
C GLY A 221 -6.02 -14.07 -8.41
N GLY A 222 -6.85 -15.04 -8.02
CA GLY A 222 -6.47 -16.45 -7.86
C GLY A 222 -5.95 -17.08 -9.14
N TYR A 223 -6.69 -16.97 -10.25
CA TYR A 223 -6.30 -17.52 -11.55
C TYR A 223 -5.11 -16.81 -12.17
N THR A 224 -4.96 -15.50 -11.94
CA THR A 224 -3.78 -14.74 -12.36
C THR A 224 -2.54 -15.27 -11.65
N LEU A 225 -2.59 -15.43 -10.32
CA LEU A 225 -1.47 -16.01 -9.57
C LEU A 225 -1.20 -17.46 -9.99
N LEU A 226 -2.24 -18.28 -10.18
CA LEU A 226 -2.13 -19.65 -10.70
C LEU A 226 -1.43 -19.74 -12.04
N SER A 227 -1.71 -18.82 -12.95
CA SER A 227 -1.15 -18.83 -14.30
C SER A 227 0.26 -18.24 -14.35
N TYR A 228 0.56 -17.22 -13.55
CA TYR A 228 1.81 -16.46 -13.66
C TYR A 228 2.88 -16.83 -12.63
N ILE A 229 2.54 -17.38 -11.46
CA ILE A 229 3.56 -17.78 -10.46
C ILE A 229 4.55 -18.81 -11.04
N PRO A 230 4.12 -19.89 -11.72
CA PRO A 230 5.06 -20.86 -12.29
C PRO A 230 5.98 -20.20 -13.32
N THR A 231 5.42 -19.47 -14.27
CA THR A 231 6.16 -18.76 -15.34
C THR A 231 7.13 -17.73 -14.77
N TYR A 232 6.73 -16.99 -13.73
CA TYR A 232 7.57 -16.00 -13.06
C TYR A 232 8.75 -16.64 -12.31
N MET A 233 8.52 -17.76 -11.61
CA MET A 233 9.59 -18.53 -10.96
C MET A 233 10.59 -19.11 -11.95
N ASN A 234 10.11 -19.52 -13.13
CA ASN A 234 10.97 -19.97 -14.23
C ASN A 234 11.79 -18.84 -14.85
N ASP A 235 11.10 -17.77 -15.25
CA ASP A 235 11.67 -16.79 -16.16
C ASP A 235 12.54 -15.77 -15.42
N VAL A 236 12.15 -15.39 -14.20
CA VAL A 236 12.84 -14.41 -13.37
C VAL A 236 13.80 -15.07 -12.38
N PHE A 237 13.34 -16.08 -11.64
CA PHE A 237 14.15 -16.76 -10.62
C PHE A 237 14.98 -17.93 -11.16
N LYS A 238 14.79 -18.33 -12.43
CA LYS A 238 15.53 -19.43 -13.08
C LYS A 238 15.41 -20.76 -12.33
N LEU A 239 14.31 -20.97 -11.60
CA LEU A 239 14.04 -22.21 -10.89
C LEU A 239 13.36 -23.19 -11.85
N ASN A 240 13.92 -24.40 -12.01
CA ASN A 240 13.31 -25.46 -12.82
C ASN A 240 11.92 -25.83 -12.25
N LEU A 241 10.85 -25.58 -13.01
CA LEU A 241 9.46 -25.87 -12.62
C LEU A 241 9.27 -27.31 -12.13
N THR A 242 9.95 -28.25 -12.80
CA THR A 242 9.82 -29.69 -12.57
C THR A 242 10.37 -30.12 -11.21
N SER A 243 11.37 -29.40 -10.68
CA SER A 243 12.02 -29.73 -9.41
C SER A 243 11.39 -29.01 -8.21
N ASN A 244 10.63 -27.92 -8.44
CA ASN A 244 10.13 -27.02 -7.39
C ASN A 244 8.60 -26.93 -7.31
N GLY A 245 7.86 -27.89 -7.87
CA GLY A 245 6.39 -27.90 -7.82
C GLY A 245 5.80 -27.78 -6.41
N ILE A 246 6.50 -28.28 -5.39
CA ILE A 246 6.11 -28.12 -3.97
C ILE A 246 6.17 -26.64 -3.54
N LEU A 247 7.19 -25.90 -3.98
CA LEU A 247 7.35 -24.47 -3.67
C LEU A 247 6.27 -23.63 -4.37
N SER A 248 5.86 -24.03 -5.57
CA SER A 248 4.73 -23.42 -6.28
C SER A 248 3.37 -23.73 -5.63
N ALA A 249 3.24 -24.85 -4.91
CA ALA A 249 2.01 -25.23 -4.19
C ALA A 249 1.85 -24.51 -2.83
N LEU A 250 2.94 -24.05 -2.21
CA LEU A 250 2.96 -23.45 -0.87
C LEU A 250 1.99 -22.25 -0.70
N PRO A 251 1.89 -21.28 -1.63
CA PRO A 251 0.94 -20.17 -1.50
C PRO A 251 -0.52 -20.64 -1.44
N TYR A 252 -0.87 -21.69 -2.18
CA TYR A 252 -2.24 -22.24 -2.19
C TYR A 252 -2.56 -23.01 -0.91
N ILE A 253 -1.58 -23.76 -0.37
CA ILE A 253 -1.71 -24.45 0.92
C ILE A 253 -1.86 -23.42 2.05
N ALA A 254 -1.04 -22.37 2.04
CA ALA A 254 -1.13 -21.28 3.00
C ALA A 254 -2.47 -20.55 2.91
N PHE A 255 -2.96 -20.28 1.69
CA PHE A 255 -4.26 -19.66 1.47
C PHE A 255 -5.42 -20.54 2.01
N TRP A 256 -5.40 -21.84 1.72
CA TRP A 256 -6.38 -22.79 2.26
C TRP A 256 -6.37 -22.84 3.80
N ALA A 257 -5.20 -22.91 4.42
CA ALA A 257 -5.07 -22.93 5.87
C ALA A 257 -5.62 -21.64 6.51
N MET A 258 -5.33 -20.48 5.91
CA MET A 258 -5.78 -19.18 6.39
C MET A 258 -7.30 -19.02 6.32
N ILE A 259 -7.97 -19.52 5.27
CA ILE A 259 -9.44 -19.46 5.16
C ILE A 259 -10.12 -20.25 6.30
N ASN A 260 -9.59 -21.43 6.62
CA ASN A 260 -10.15 -22.26 7.70
C ASN A 260 -9.98 -21.59 9.08
N VAL A 261 -8.82 -21.00 9.34
CA VAL A 261 -8.57 -20.23 10.58
C VAL A 261 -9.45 -19.00 10.66
N ALA A 262 -9.59 -18.25 9.56
CA ALA A 262 -10.46 -17.07 9.50
C ALA A 262 -11.92 -17.41 9.80
N GLY A 263 -12.43 -18.55 9.31
CA GLY A 263 -13.77 -19.05 9.65
C GLY A 263 -13.95 -19.31 11.15
N TRP A 264 -12.97 -19.97 11.77
CA TRP A 264 -13.00 -20.24 13.21
C TRP A 264 -12.94 -18.97 14.06
N VAL A 265 -12.09 -18.01 13.67
CA VAL A 265 -11.97 -16.70 14.34
C VAL A 265 -13.25 -15.88 14.15
N ALA A 266 -13.86 -15.89 12.96
CA ALA A 266 -15.11 -15.18 12.70
C ALA A 266 -16.27 -15.73 13.55
N ASP A 267 -16.35 -17.05 13.75
CA ASP A 267 -17.34 -17.65 14.63
C ASP A 267 -17.02 -17.37 16.11
N PHE A 268 -15.75 -17.39 16.51
CA PHE A 268 -15.33 -17.03 17.87
C PHE A 268 -15.72 -15.58 18.24
N VAL A 269 -15.47 -14.63 17.35
CA VAL A 269 -15.85 -13.21 17.52
C VAL A 269 -17.36 -13.05 17.66
N ARG A 270 -18.13 -13.83 16.89
CA ARG A 270 -19.58 -13.79 16.88
C ARG A 270 -20.19 -14.39 18.15
N VAL A 271 -19.67 -15.53 18.61
CA VAL A 271 -20.12 -16.19 19.85
C VAL A 271 -19.82 -15.32 21.07
N ARG A 272 -18.73 -14.57 21.07
CA ARG A 272 -18.38 -13.63 22.15
C ARG A 272 -19.09 -12.28 22.05
N GLN A 273 -19.99 -12.07 21.08
CA GLN A 273 -20.73 -10.82 20.87
C GLN A 273 -19.83 -9.57 20.78
N LEU A 274 -18.57 -9.73 20.35
CA LEU A 274 -17.59 -8.64 20.29
C LEU A 274 -17.91 -7.64 19.16
N MET A 275 -18.57 -8.11 18.10
CA MET A 275 -19.00 -7.31 16.95
C MET A 275 -20.35 -7.81 16.46
N SER A 276 -21.14 -6.92 15.86
CA SER A 276 -22.41 -7.31 15.23
C SER A 276 -22.17 -8.34 14.12
N THR A 277 -23.14 -9.22 13.89
CA THR A 277 -23.05 -10.27 12.86
C THR A 277 -22.79 -9.68 11.46
N THR A 278 -23.39 -8.52 11.17
CA THR A 278 -23.21 -7.79 9.91
C THR A 278 -21.83 -7.16 9.78
N LEU A 279 -21.29 -6.59 10.86
CA LEU A 279 -19.95 -6.00 10.85
C LEU A 279 -18.87 -7.08 10.74
N THR A 280 -19.04 -8.20 11.46
CA THR A 280 -18.14 -9.36 11.38
C THR A 280 -18.09 -9.90 9.96
N ARG A 281 -19.22 -10.11 9.29
CA ARG A 281 -19.26 -10.57 7.90
C ARG A 281 -18.52 -9.60 6.96
N LYS A 282 -18.82 -8.30 7.03
CA LYS A 282 -18.17 -7.28 6.20
C LYS A 282 -16.66 -7.21 6.39
N VAL A 283 -16.18 -7.32 7.62
CA VAL A 283 -14.74 -7.24 7.95
C VAL A 283 -14.00 -8.46 7.41
N PHE A 284 -14.49 -9.67 7.68
CA PHE A 284 -13.84 -10.90 7.22
C PHE A 284 -13.92 -11.07 5.69
N ASP A 285 -15.02 -10.65 5.05
CA ASP A 285 -15.13 -10.61 3.59
C ASP A 285 -14.15 -9.60 2.96
N ALA A 286 -13.91 -8.46 3.62
CA ALA A 286 -12.94 -7.46 3.16
C ALA A 286 -11.48 -7.93 3.31
N PHE A 287 -11.17 -8.76 4.30
CA PHE A 287 -9.83 -9.33 4.49
C PHE A 287 -9.48 -10.38 3.42
N VAL A 288 -10.46 -11.14 2.94
CA VAL A 288 -10.28 -12.09 1.84
C VAL A 288 -10.03 -11.38 0.50
N ALA A 289 -10.52 -10.14 0.33
CA ALA A 289 -10.50 -9.40 -0.93
C ALA A 289 -9.22 -8.58 -1.23
N GLN A 290 -8.15 -8.63 -0.42
CA GLN A 290 -6.97 -7.76 -0.64
C GLN A 290 -5.83 -8.44 -1.42
N ILE A 291 -5.68 -8.07 -2.71
CA ILE A 291 -4.46 -7.75 -3.52
C ILE A 291 -4.82 -7.64 -5.03
N PRO A 292 -4.37 -6.62 -5.82
CA PRO A 292 -4.51 -5.17 -5.68
C PRO A 292 -5.43 -4.55 -6.76
N HIS A 293 -6.27 -3.58 -6.36
CA HIS A 293 -7.07 -2.78 -7.29
C HIS A 293 -6.28 -1.60 -7.87
N GLY A 294 -6.21 -1.55 -9.21
CA GLY A 294 -5.97 -0.34 -9.99
C GLY A 294 -7.27 0.18 -10.59
N SER A 295 -7.41 1.51 -10.54
CA SER A 295 -8.30 2.38 -11.34
C SER A 295 -9.82 2.37 -11.09
N THR A 296 -10.23 3.40 -10.34
CA THR A 296 -11.16 4.48 -10.76
C THR A 296 -12.41 4.12 -11.56
N THR A 297 -13.56 4.18 -10.88
CA THR A 297 -14.88 4.35 -11.51
C THR A 297 -15.14 5.82 -11.80
N SER A 298 -14.91 6.25 -13.04
CA SER A 298 -15.58 7.42 -13.61
C SER A 298 -16.99 7.02 -14.00
N ARG A 299 -17.98 7.73 -13.45
CA ARG A 299 -19.36 7.74 -13.98
C ARG A 299 -19.30 8.35 -15.38
N ASP A 300 -19.81 7.63 -16.37
CA ASP A 300 -20.31 8.27 -17.58
C ASP A 300 -21.75 7.86 -17.85
N ARG A 301 -22.56 8.90 -18.05
CA ARG A 301 -23.95 8.84 -18.49
C ARG A 301 -23.96 8.45 -19.96
N GLY A 302 -24.90 7.59 -20.33
CA GLY A 302 -25.11 7.21 -21.72
C GLY A 302 -25.44 8.44 -22.56
N ASP A 303 -24.86 8.48 -23.75
CA ASP A 303 -25.40 9.26 -24.85
C ASP A 303 -25.43 8.39 -26.11
N THR A 304 -26.61 8.36 -26.72
CA THR A 304 -27.00 7.55 -27.85
C THR A 304 -26.74 8.30 -29.16
N ASN A 305 -25.86 7.80 -30.02
CA ASN A 305 -26.03 7.71 -31.49
C ASN A 305 -24.72 7.24 -32.16
N PRO A 306 -24.74 6.20 -33.02
CA PRO A 306 -23.56 5.83 -33.79
C PRO A 306 -23.33 6.84 -34.91
N ARG A 307 -22.33 7.71 -34.76
CA ARG A 307 -21.79 8.48 -35.88
C ARG A 307 -20.98 7.52 -36.77
N ASN A 308 -21.25 7.51 -38.07
CA ASN A 308 -20.43 6.76 -39.03
C ASN A 308 -19.09 7.47 -39.15
N PHE A 309 -18.05 6.88 -38.57
CA PHE A 309 -16.68 7.40 -38.62
C PHE A 309 -15.96 6.89 -39.87
N SER A 310 -15.24 7.77 -40.57
CA SER A 310 -14.41 7.41 -41.72
C SER A 310 -13.03 6.90 -41.28
N ALA A 311 -12.32 6.19 -42.16
CA ALA A 311 -10.94 5.76 -41.90
C ALA A 311 -9.98 6.93 -41.61
N ALA A 312 -10.27 8.12 -42.15
CA ALA A 312 -9.50 9.33 -41.86
C ALA A 312 -9.74 9.85 -40.44
N ASP A 313 -10.98 9.77 -39.95
CA ASP A 313 -11.34 10.14 -38.57
C ASP A 313 -10.64 9.22 -37.58
N PHE A 314 -10.60 7.92 -37.85
CA PHE A 314 -9.85 6.96 -37.03
C PHE A 314 -8.36 7.24 -37.02
N ARG A 315 -7.76 7.60 -38.16
CA ARG A 315 -6.32 7.90 -38.22
C ARG A 315 -5.97 9.18 -37.45
N SER A 316 -6.77 10.23 -37.62
CA SER A 316 -6.64 11.49 -36.88
C SER A 316 -6.80 11.27 -35.37
N GLU A 317 -7.76 10.45 -34.98
CA GLU A 317 -8.01 10.13 -33.58
C GLU A 317 -6.91 9.25 -32.98
N ILE A 318 -6.36 8.29 -33.73
CA ILE A 318 -5.19 7.51 -33.33
C ILE A 318 -3.99 8.43 -33.09
N ASP A 319 -3.70 9.34 -34.02
CA ASP A 319 -2.60 10.30 -33.87
C ASP A 319 -2.83 11.21 -32.65
N ARG A 320 -4.07 11.68 -32.44
CA ARG A 320 -4.47 12.47 -31.26
C ARG A 320 -4.26 11.70 -29.96
N LEU A 321 -4.65 10.42 -29.90
CA LEU A 321 -4.54 9.58 -28.72
C LEU A 321 -3.09 9.18 -28.41
N VAL A 322 -2.30 8.84 -29.44
CA VAL A 322 -0.86 8.58 -29.31
C VAL A 322 -0.14 9.83 -28.84
N ASP A 323 -0.47 11.01 -29.39
CA ASP A 323 0.05 12.27 -28.88
C ASP A 323 -0.43 12.54 -27.46
N ALA A 324 -1.70 12.28 -27.11
CA ALA A 324 -2.21 12.49 -25.76
C ALA A 324 -1.57 11.55 -24.72
N SER A 325 -0.97 10.43 -25.14
CA SER A 325 -0.28 9.49 -24.25
C SER A 325 0.98 10.07 -23.59
N LEU A 326 1.56 11.14 -24.16
CA LEU A 326 2.72 11.83 -23.60
C LEU A 326 2.30 13.12 -22.89
N ALA A 327 2.81 13.34 -21.68
CA ALA A 327 2.70 14.63 -20.99
C ALA A 327 3.36 15.76 -21.81
N SER A 328 2.82 16.98 -21.75
CA SER A 328 3.26 18.10 -22.58
C SER A 328 4.76 18.41 -22.45
N ASN A 329 5.32 18.34 -21.24
CA ASN A 329 6.76 18.52 -20.98
C ASN A 329 7.63 17.40 -21.58
N THR A 330 7.12 16.17 -21.61
CA THR A 330 7.78 15.03 -22.22
C THR A 330 7.84 15.18 -23.74
N LYS A 331 6.76 15.69 -24.37
CA LYS A 331 6.73 15.98 -25.82
C LYS A 331 7.85 16.93 -26.24
N ASP A 332 8.02 18.03 -25.51
CA ASP A 332 9.06 19.02 -25.83
C ASP A 332 10.48 18.44 -25.65
N THR A 333 10.66 17.64 -24.59
CA THR A 333 11.92 16.94 -24.34
C THR A 333 12.22 15.93 -25.45
N TYR A 334 11.22 15.19 -25.93
CA TYR A 334 11.37 14.20 -26.99
C TYR A 334 11.66 14.86 -28.34
N ARG A 335 10.95 15.94 -28.68
CA ARG A 335 11.25 16.74 -29.88
C ARG A 335 12.67 17.26 -29.87
N THR A 336 13.13 17.78 -28.73
CA THR A 336 14.51 18.27 -28.57
C THR A 336 15.52 17.14 -28.72
N GLY A 337 15.25 15.97 -28.12
CA GLY A 337 16.12 14.80 -28.23
C GLY A 337 16.23 14.26 -29.65
N LEU A 338 15.12 14.13 -30.36
CA LEU A 338 15.07 13.71 -31.76
C LEU A 338 15.80 14.69 -32.67
N ARG A 339 15.58 16.00 -32.50
CA ARG A 339 16.30 17.03 -33.25
C ARG A 339 17.81 16.99 -32.98
N SER A 340 18.21 16.79 -31.72
CA SER A 340 19.63 16.63 -31.36
C SER A 340 20.25 15.38 -31.99
N PHE A 341 19.47 14.33 -32.21
CA PHE A 341 19.93 13.11 -32.85
C PHE A 341 20.03 13.27 -34.37
N GLU A 342 19.09 13.97 -35.00
CA GLU A 342 19.17 14.33 -36.42
C GLU A 342 20.39 15.22 -36.72
N ILE A 343 20.68 16.21 -35.86
CA ILE A 343 21.89 17.03 -35.97
C ILE A 343 23.13 16.15 -35.85
N PHE A 344 23.18 15.24 -34.87
CA PHE A 344 24.29 14.30 -34.74
C PHE A 344 24.46 13.43 -35.99
N ARG A 345 23.39 12.87 -36.55
CA ARG A 345 23.47 12.08 -37.79
C ARG A 345 24.00 12.91 -38.96
N LYS A 346 23.61 14.18 -39.05
CA LYS A 346 24.10 15.11 -40.08
C LYS A 346 25.57 15.45 -39.88
N ASP A 347 25.99 15.72 -38.65
CA ASP A 347 27.38 16.06 -38.29
C ASP A 347 28.35 14.91 -38.60
N PHE A 348 27.91 13.66 -38.45
CA PHE A 348 28.72 12.45 -38.68
C PHE A 348 28.37 11.73 -39.99
N ASN A 349 27.62 12.36 -40.89
CA ASN A 349 27.19 11.86 -42.21
C ASN A 349 26.64 10.42 -42.19
N MET A 350 25.77 10.12 -41.22
CA MET A 350 25.20 8.79 -41.00
C MET A 350 23.90 8.60 -41.77
N GLU A 351 23.62 7.37 -42.22
CA GLU A 351 22.40 7.05 -42.96
C GLU A 351 21.12 7.33 -42.14
N CYS A 352 20.15 7.97 -42.77
CA CYS A 352 18.86 8.37 -42.17
C CYS A 352 17.82 7.23 -42.17
N VAL A 353 18.22 6.05 -41.71
CA VAL A 353 17.32 4.88 -41.62
C VAL A 353 16.56 4.88 -40.29
N TRP A 354 15.30 4.46 -40.35
CA TRP A 354 14.46 4.17 -39.19
C TRP A 354 13.99 2.72 -39.29
N PRO A 355 14.24 1.88 -38.27
CA PRO A 355 14.89 2.15 -36.99
C PRO A 355 16.42 2.32 -37.14
N PRO A 356 17.07 3.20 -36.35
CA PRO A 356 18.54 3.31 -36.36
C PRO A 356 19.20 2.03 -35.84
N PRO A 357 20.33 1.59 -36.41
CA PRO A 357 21.07 0.48 -35.84
C PRO A 357 21.59 0.84 -34.43
N PRO A 358 21.73 -0.14 -33.51
CA PRO A 358 22.20 0.11 -32.14
C PRO A 358 23.54 0.86 -32.06
N SER A 359 24.41 0.70 -33.07
CA SER A 359 25.68 1.42 -33.21
C SER A 359 25.49 2.94 -33.25
N HIS A 360 24.45 3.45 -33.90
CA HIS A 360 24.17 4.89 -33.98
C HIS A 360 23.78 5.45 -32.61
N ILE A 361 23.08 4.66 -31.79
CA ILE A 361 22.67 5.06 -30.44
C ILE A 361 23.87 5.07 -29.49
N VAL A 362 24.75 4.07 -29.59
CA VAL A 362 26.01 4.02 -28.82
C VAL A 362 26.88 5.25 -29.10
N LEU A 363 27.08 5.59 -30.38
CA LEU A 363 27.85 6.78 -30.78
C LEU A 363 27.17 8.08 -30.33
N PHE A 364 25.84 8.15 -30.39
CA PHE A 364 25.10 9.31 -29.91
C PHE A 364 25.23 9.52 -28.39
N ILE A 365 25.20 8.45 -27.59
CA ILE A 365 25.43 8.52 -26.14
C ILE A 365 26.84 9.04 -25.85
N ALA A 366 27.85 8.55 -26.58
CA ALA A 366 29.21 9.03 -26.45
C ALA A 366 29.35 10.52 -26.81
N TYR A 367 28.73 10.96 -27.92
CA TYR A 367 28.68 12.36 -28.32
C TYR A 367 28.05 13.28 -27.26
N LEU A 368 26.92 12.86 -26.67
CA LEU A 368 26.27 13.63 -25.62
C LEU A 368 27.08 13.67 -24.32
N SER A 369 27.78 12.58 -23.99
CA SER A 369 28.70 12.51 -22.86
C SER A 369 29.87 13.49 -23.04
N LEU A 370 30.48 13.53 -24.23
CA LEU A 370 31.56 14.47 -24.55
C LEU A 370 31.09 15.93 -24.51
N LYS A 371 29.82 16.20 -24.87
CA LYS A 371 29.19 17.52 -24.70
C LYS A 371 28.85 17.87 -23.23
N GLY A 372 29.19 17.00 -22.27
CA GLY A 372 28.95 17.22 -20.85
C GLY A 372 27.47 17.23 -20.46
N ARG A 373 26.62 16.51 -21.20
CA ARG A 373 25.18 16.42 -20.88
C ARG A 373 24.96 15.50 -19.67
N ALA A 374 24.02 15.88 -18.81
CA ALA A 374 23.66 15.09 -17.64
C ALA A 374 23.02 13.75 -18.04
N HIS A 375 23.28 12.69 -17.26
CA HIS A 375 22.72 11.36 -17.47
C HIS A 375 21.19 11.36 -17.73
N LYS A 376 20.43 12.13 -16.94
CA LYS A 376 18.97 12.21 -17.10
C LYS A 376 18.56 12.71 -18.48
N THR A 377 19.25 13.72 -19.00
CA THR A 377 18.98 14.27 -20.35
C THR A 377 19.32 13.24 -21.42
N VAL A 378 20.47 12.57 -21.32
CA VAL A 378 20.89 11.55 -22.28
C VAL A 378 19.92 10.37 -22.29
N SER A 379 19.53 9.88 -21.10
CA SER A 379 18.54 8.82 -20.97
C SER A 379 17.20 9.21 -21.59
N CYS A 380 16.69 10.43 -21.34
CA CYS A 380 15.45 10.91 -21.97
C CYS A 380 15.54 10.97 -23.50
N TYR A 381 16.68 11.38 -24.07
CA TYR A 381 16.85 11.44 -25.52
C TYR A 381 16.88 10.04 -26.16
N VAL A 382 17.53 9.08 -25.52
CA VAL A 382 17.51 7.67 -25.96
C VAL A 382 16.09 7.09 -25.88
N THR A 383 15.37 7.37 -24.80
CA THR A 383 13.96 6.96 -24.65
C THR A 383 13.06 7.59 -25.71
N ALA A 384 13.31 8.86 -26.09
CA ALA A 384 12.56 9.53 -27.16
C ALA A 384 12.72 8.83 -28.52
N ILE A 385 13.95 8.41 -28.84
CA ILE A 385 14.26 7.64 -30.05
C ILE A 385 13.56 6.26 -29.98
N GLY A 386 13.63 5.58 -28.84
CA GLY A 386 12.95 4.31 -28.62
C GLY A 386 11.42 4.42 -28.74
N PHE A 387 10.83 5.49 -28.21
CA PHE A 387 9.39 5.77 -28.34
C PHE A 387 8.99 5.98 -29.79
N ARG A 388 9.75 6.78 -30.56
CA ARG A 388 9.49 6.97 -32.00
C ARG A 388 9.58 5.65 -32.77
N CYS A 389 10.53 4.78 -32.45
CA CYS A 389 10.64 3.47 -33.11
C CYS A 389 9.46 2.55 -32.77
N LYS A 390 9.00 2.55 -31.52
CA LYS A 390 7.81 1.79 -31.07
C LYS A 390 6.51 2.26 -31.75
N VAL A 391 6.40 3.55 -32.05
CA VAL A 391 5.24 4.10 -32.77
C VAL A 391 5.29 3.76 -34.27
N LEU A 392 6.49 3.66 -34.87
CA LEU A 392 6.66 3.44 -36.31
C LEU A 392 6.68 1.95 -36.75
N GLN A 393 6.91 0.99 -35.86
CA GLN A 393 7.07 -0.42 -36.22
C GLN A 393 6.36 -1.41 -35.28
N SER A 394 5.86 -2.51 -35.86
CA SER A 394 5.23 -3.65 -35.15
C SER A 394 6.22 -4.67 -34.57
N GLN A 395 7.53 -4.57 -34.88
CA GLN A 395 8.54 -5.50 -34.36
C GLN A 395 9.38 -4.82 -33.26
N PHE A 396 9.40 -5.47 -32.10
CA PHE A 396 9.96 -4.98 -30.84
C PHE A 396 11.49 -4.78 -30.90
N MET A 397 11.95 -3.54 -31.09
CA MET A 397 13.30 -3.14 -30.68
C MET A 397 13.22 -2.09 -29.57
N ASP A 398 13.46 -2.51 -28.32
CA ASP A 398 13.65 -1.60 -27.20
C ASP A 398 15.16 -1.38 -26.97
N TYR A 399 15.69 -0.24 -27.41
CA TYR A 399 17.09 0.12 -27.21
C TYR A 399 17.52 0.15 -25.73
N SER A 400 16.56 0.28 -24.80
CA SER A 400 16.82 0.23 -23.35
C SER A 400 17.20 -1.18 -22.88
N GLN A 401 16.82 -2.22 -23.64
CA GLN A 401 17.16 -3.62 -23.35
C GLN A 401 18.51 -4.02 -23.95
N ASN A 402 19.09 -3.23 -24.86
CA ASN A 402 20.41 -3.50 -25.39
C ASN A 402 21.47 -3.37 -24.28
N PHE A 403 22.22 -4.44 -24.06
CA PHE A 403 23.18 -4.55 -22.95
C PHE A 403 24.22 -3.42 -22.95
N ILE A 404 24.78 -3.08 -24.11
CA ILE A 404 25.83 -2.05 -24.25
C ILE A 404 25.25 -0.67 -23.92
N ILE A 405 24.09 -0.33 -24.51
CA ILE A 405 23.41 0.95 -24.27
C ILE A 405 23.08 1.12 -22.79
N ARG A 406 22.57 0.07 -22.14
CA ARG A 406 22.30 0.06 -20.70
C ARG A 406 23.57 0.28 -19.88
N LYS A 407 24.67 -0.40 -20.21
CA LYS A 407 25.96 -0.24 -19.50
C LYS A 407 26.56 1.14 -19.70
N MET A 408 26.43 1.75 -20.87
CA MET A 408 26.88 3.12 -21.13
C MET A 408 26.08 4.14 -20.31
N LEU A 409 24.76 3.98 -20.21
CA LEU A 409 23.93 4.84 -19.35
C LEU A 409 24.27 4.65 -17.86
N GLU A 410 24.46 3.41 -17.39
CA GLU A 410 24.93 3.11 -16.04
C GLU A 410 26.31 3.75 -15.76
N GLY A 411 27.23 3.71 -16.73
CA GLY A 411 28.53 4.36 -16.68
C GLY A 411 28.42 5.88 -16.58
N LEU A 412 27.61 6.49 -17.45
CA LEU A 412 27.36 7.94 -17.47
C LEU A 412 26.73 8.43 -16.16
N LYS A 413 25.87 7.62 -15.54
CA LYS A 413 25.28 7.91 -14.23
C LYS A 413 26.33 7.96 -13.11
N ARG A 414 27.35 7.09 -13.18
CA ARG A 414 28.41 6.98 -12.17
C ARG A 414 29.52 8.01 -12.38
N SER A 415 29.80 8.39 -13.62
CA SER A 415 30.77 9.43 -13.96
C SER A 415 30.14 10.82 -13.68
N LYS A 416 30.46 11.44 -12.52
CA LYS A 416 29.94 12.75 -12.09
C LYS A 416 30.46 13.92 -12.99
N PHE A 417 30.08 13.98 -14.26
CA PHE A 417 30.55 15.02 -15.19
C PHE A 417 29.67 16.28 -15.28
N SER A 418 28.43 16.24 -14.77
CA SER A 418 27.56 17.42 -14.83
C SER A 418 27.86 18.36 -13.65
N LYS A 419 28.76 19.33 -13.86
CA LYS A 419 28.84 20.51 -12.98
C LYS A 419 27.51 21.26 -13.07
N ASP A 420 26.85 21.50 -11.93
CA ASP A 420 25.67 22.36 -11.90
C ASP A 420 26.11 23.78 -12.29
N LYS A 421 25.64 24.27 -13.44
CA LYS A 421 25.96 25.60 -13.97
C LYS A 421 25.04 26.68 -13.39
N ARG A 422 24.06 26.32 -12.55
CA ARG A 422 23.11 27.27 -11.99
C ARG A 422 23.82 28.11 -10.92
N LEU A 423 24.07 29.37 -11.25
CA LEU A 423 24.49 30.36 -10.27
C LEU A 423 23.28 30.79 -9.42
N PRO A 424 23.47 31.07 -8.13
CA PRO A 424 22.41 31.63 -7.30
C PRO A 424 22.01 33.01 -7.84
N ILE A 425 20.72 33.33 -7.82
CA ILE A 425 20.27 34.70 -8.04
C ILE A 425 20.80 35.52 -6.87
N THR A 426 21.46 36.65 -7.15
CA THR A 426 21.91 37.60 -6.13
C THR A 426 20.89 38.72 -5.98
N SER A 427 20.97 39.49 -4.88
CA SER A 427 20.08 40.64 -4.68
C SER A 427 20.20 41.66 -5.81
N GLU A 428 21.41 41.88 -6.32
CA GLU A 428 21.66 42.79 -7.45
C GLU A 428 21.02 42.28 -8.74
N LEU A 429 21.10 40.97 -9.00
CA LEU A 429 20.46 40.36 -10.16
C LEU A 429 18.93 40.44 -10.07
N LEU A 430 18.36 40.26 -8.87
CA LEU A 430 16.93 40.44 -8.65
C LEU A 430 16.49 41.87 -8.97
N THR A 431 17.20 42.89 -8.49
CA THR A 431 16.88 44.30 -8.79
C THR A 431 16.89 44.56 -10.29
N ARG A 432 17.92 44.09 -11.00
CA ARG A 432 17.99 44.21 -12.48
C ARG A 432 16.85 43.50 -13.19
N ILE A 433 16.40 42.35 -12.70
CA ILE A 433 15.24 41.63 -13.25
C ILE A 433 13.98 42.48 -13.06
N ILE A 434 13.75 43.03 -11.85
CA ILE A 434 12.56 43.83 -11.54
C ILE A 434 12.51 45.11 -12.38
N GLU A 435 13.64 45.80 -12.55
CA GLU A 435 13.74 47.02 -13.38
C GLU A 435 13.39 46.78 -14.85
N LYS A 436 13.61 45.56 -15.36
CA LYS A 436 13.32 45.21 -16.76
C LYS A 436 11.93 44.64 -16.98
N LEU A 437 11.17 44.29 -15.93
CA LEU A 437 9.81 43.75 -16.05
C LEU A 437 8.84 44.66 -16.85
N PRO A 438 8.84 45.99 -16.70
CA PRO A 438 7.94 46.85 -17.47
C PRO A 438 8.17 46.79 -19.00
N LEU A 439 9.35 46.37 -19.44
CA LEU A 439 9.68 46.22 -20.87
C LEU A 439 9.27 44.86 -21.44
N VAL A 440 9.04 43.87 -20.57
CA VAL A 440 8.78 42.47 -20.94
C VAL A 440 7.31 42.08 -20.74
N CYS A 441 6.65 42.64 -19.72
CA CYS A 441 5.26 42.32 -19.38
C CYS A 441 4.29 43.09 -20.27
N TYR A 442 3.10 42.51 -20.50
CA TYR A 442 2.07 43.11 -21.35
C TYR A 442 1.28 44.22 -20.63
N SER A 443 1.30 44.23 -19.29
CA SER A 443 0.57 45.21 -18.49
C SER A 443 1.33 45.65 -17.24
N ALA A 444 1.00 46.85 -16.74
CA ALA A 444 1.52 47.35 -15.46
C ALA A 444 1.17 46.42 -14.28
N TYR A 445 -0.04 45.83 -14.31
CA TYR A 445 -0.47 44.84 -13.34
C TYR A 445 0.43 43.59 -13.36
N GLU A 446 0.72 43.05 -14.53
CA GLU A 446 1.58 41.87 -14.70
C GLU A 446 3.02 42.17 -14.24
N SER A 447 3.54 43.35 -14.56
CA SER A 447 4.85 43.81 -14.08
C SER A 447 4.92 43.87 -12.55
N LEU A 448 3.89 44.43 -11.90
CA LEU A 448 3.81 44.48 -10.44
C LEU A 448 3.65 43.08 -9.82
N LEU A 449 2.83 42.23 -10.45
CA LEU A 449 2.60 40.85 -10.00
C LEU A 449 3.89 40.03 -10.03
N PHE A 450 4.66 40.09 -11.12
CA PHE A 450 5.94 39.39 -11.23
C PHE A 450 7.01 40.00 -10.33
N ALA A 451 7.05 41.32 -10.16
CA ALA A 451 7.97 41.96 -9.22
C ALA A 451 7.72 41.48 -7.79
N ALA A 452 6.45 41.41 -7.38
CA ALA A 452 6.05 40.88 -6.07
C ALA A 452 6.40 39.37 -5.96
N ALA A 453 6.06 38.57 -6.96
CA ALA A 453 6.32 37.13 -6.95
C ALA A 453 7.83 36.81 -6.89
N PHE A 454 8.67 37.51 -7.65
CA PHE A 454 10.13 37.30 -7.64
C PHE A 454 10.76 37.75 -6.33
N SER A 455 10.30 38.87 -5.77
CA SER A 455 10.78 39.37 -4.47
C SER A 455 10.41 38.42 -3.34
N VAL A 456 9.15 37.94 -3.32
CA VAL A 456 8.69 36.95 -2.33
C VAL A 456 9.42 35.62 -2.49
N ALA A 457 9.66 35.16 -3.72
CA ALA A 457 10.42 33.94 -3.97
C ALA A 457 11.88 34.06 -3.48
N PHE A 458 12.54 35.17 -3.79
CA PHE A 458 13.92 35.42 -3.41
C PHE A 458 14.11 35.52 -1.89
N HIS A 459 13.34 36.38 -1.23
CA HIS A 459 13.45 36.58 0.23
C HIS A 459 12.82 35.44 1.05
N GLY A 460 11.85 34.72 0.48
CA GLY A 460 11.22 33.56 1.09
C GLY A 460 11.94 32.24 0.87
N PHE A 461 13.05 32.22 0.12
CA PHE A 461 13.75 31.01 -0.32
C PHE A 461 12.84 29.99 -1.04
N LEU A 462 11.86 30.49 -1.80
CA LEU A 462 10.88 29.68 -2.54
C LEU A 462 11.26 29.61 -4.02
N ARG A 463 10.86 28.54 -4.70
CA ARG A 463 10.86 28.55 -6.17
C ARG A 463 9.65 29.33 -6.67
N VAL A 464 9.79 30.09 -7.75
CA VAL A 464 8.64 30.80 -8.37
C VAL A 464 7.48 29.85 -8.69
N GLY A 465 7.79 28.62 -9.14
CA GLY A 465 6.77 27.59 -9.39
C GLY A 465 6.02 27.08 -8.14
N GLU A 466 6.52 27.36 -6.94
CA GLU A 466 5.83 27.07 -5.67
C GLU A 466 4.77 28.12 -5.34
N LEU A 467 4.88 29.33 -5.93
CA LEU A 467 3.92 30.42 -5.81
C LEU A 467 2.79 30.36 -6.85
N VAL A 468 2.97 29.60 -7.94
CA VAL A 468 2.07 29.62 -9.12
C VAL A 468 1.24 28.34 -9.19
N TYR A 469 -0.05 28.43 -9.52
CA TYR A 469 -0.96 27.30 -9.73
C TYR A 469 -1.41 27.20 -11.19
N THR A 470 -1.39 25.98 -11.75
CA THR A 470 -1.51 25.74 -13.19
C THR A 470 -2.91 25.32 -13.67
N LYS A 471 -3.87 25.09 -12.76
CA LYS A 471 -5.25 24.73 -13.14
C LYS A 471 -6.21 25.87 -12.80
N LEU A 472 -7.15 26.20 -13.68
CA LEU A 472 -8.30 27.02 -13.32
C LEU A 472 -9.22 26.20 -12.38
N GLY A 473 -9.10 26.42 -11.07
CA GLY A 473 -9.95 25.78 -10.05
C GLY A 473 -9.58 26.24 -8.65
N GLN A 474 -10.50 26.14 -7.68
CA GLN A 474 -10.25 26.47 -6.28
C GLN A 474 -9.11 25.62 -5.73
N ALA A 475 -7.97 26.25 -5.46
CA ALA A 475 -6.84 25.62 -4.82
C ALA A 475 -6.83 26.01 -3.34
N GLN A 476 -6.95 25.01 -2.47
CA GLN A 476 -7.00 25.20 -1.01
C GLN A 476 -5.63 25.55 -0.39
N ASN A 477 -4.54 25.44 -1.17
CA ASN A 477 -3.15 25.56 -0.69
C ASN A 477 -2.34 26.56 -1.54
N ILE A 478 -2.87 27.78 -1.70
CA ILE A 478 -2.16 28.91 -2.34
C ILE A 478 -2.08 30.05 -1.32
N ILE A 479 -1.02 30.86 -1.42
CA ILE A 479 -0.94 32.17 -0.76
C ILE A 479 -2.08 33.05 -1.32
N SER A 480 -3.19 33.09 -0.59
CA SER A 480 -4.31 33.97 -0.90
C SER A 480 -4.05 35.34 -0.27
N ILE A 481 -4.45 36.42 -0.97
CA ILE A 481 -4.47 37.79 -0.43
C ILE A 481 -5.21 37.86 0.92
N HIS A 482 -6.18 36.97 1.15
CA HIS A 482 -6.94 36.87 2.39
C HIS A 482 -6.11 36.40 3.60
N GLY A 483 -4.93 35.80 3.38
CA GLY A 483 -3.96 35.39 4.42
C GLY A 483 -2.87 36.42 4.71
N THR A 484 -3.03 37.65 4.22
CA THR A 484 -2.06 38.74 4.38
C THR A 484 -2.54 39.73 5.43
N GLN A 485 -1.66 40.07 6.39
CA GLN A 485 -1.93 41.09 7.40
C GLN A 485 -0.91 42.22 7.24
N ILE A 486 -1.40 43.43 6.98
CA ILE A 486 -0.56 44.63 6.97
C ILE A 486 -0.38 45.07 8.42
N LEU A 487 0.86 45.12 8.89
CA LEU A 487 1.21 45.54 10.23
C LEU A 487 1.91 46.90 10.17
N TRP A 488 1.42 47.82 11.01
CA TRP A 488 1.96 49.16 11.14
C TRP A 488 2.95 49.18 12.30
N GLY A 489 4.23 49.45 12.01
CA GLY A 489 5.28 49.60 13.02
C GLY A 489 5.84 51.01 13.06
N ALA A 490 6.42 51.41 14.20
CA ALA A 490 7.01 52.74 14.40
C ALA A 490 8.22 53.07 13.48
N LYS A 491 8.65 52.13 12.62
CA LYS A 491 9.77 52.28 11.67
C LYS A 491 9.37 52.05 10.20
N GLY A 492 8.07 52.00 9.90
CA GLY A 492 7.55 51.82 8.53
C GLY A 492 6.48 50.73 8.41
N GLU A 493 5.99 50.57 7.19
CA GLU A 493 4.98 49.59 6.80
C GLU A 493 5.60 48.20 6.59
N PHE A 494 5.08 47.17 7.26
CA PHE A 494 5.50 45.79 7.04
C PHE A 494 4.28 44.91 6.69
N ILE A 495 4.37 44.16 5.59
CA ILE A 495 3.33 43.19 5.21
C ILE A 495 3.72 41.82 5.76
N ARG A 496 2.92 41.29 6.70
CA ARG A 496 3.07 39.91 7.20
C ARG A 496 2.25 38.97 6.32
N LEU A 497 2.95 38.05 5.65
CA LEU A 497 2.35 37.00 4.85
C LEU A 497 2.35 35.69 5.65
N HIS A 498 1.17 35.11 5.92
CA HIS A 498 1.08 33.78 6.54
C HIS A 498 1.09 32.69 5.47
N LEU A 499 2.20 31.95 5.38
CA LEU A 499 2.32 30.76 4.52
C LEU A 499 1.82 29.52 5.27
N THR A 500 0.65 29.01 4.92
CA THR A 500 0.10 27.80 5.56
C THR A 500 0.64 26.51 4.93
N HIS A 501 0.84 26.48 3.60
CA HIS A 501 1.32 25.31 2.85
C HIS A 501 2.08 25.73 1.57
N SER A 502 3.16 25.02 1.22
CA SER A 502 3.88 25.19 -0.05
C SER A 502 3.68 23.98 -0.96
N LYS A 503 3.62 24.18 -2.29
CA LYS A 503 3.67 23.07 -3.27
C LYS A 503 4.90 22.17 -3.13
N GLY A 504 5.97 22.67 -2.50
CA GLY A 504 7.18 21.93 -2.17
C GLY A 504 7.04 20.99 -0.97
N ASP A 505 5.94 21.07 -0.21
CA ASP A 505 5.61 20.13 0.85
C ASP A 505 5.21 18.79 0.21
N GLN A 506 6.21 17.98 -0.19
CA GLN A 506 6.06 16.62 -0.74
C GLN A 506 5.42 15.62 0.23
N THR A 507 4.79 16.09 1.28
CA THR A 507 4.11 15.30 2.30
C THR A 507 2.61 15.30 2.15
N GLY A 508 2.07 15.97 1.13
CA GLY A 508 0.67 15.90 0.74
C GLY A 508 0.36 14.60 0.01
N ILE A 509 -0.08 13.60 0.78
CA ILE A 509 -0.99 12.47 0.52
C ILE A 509 -0.58 11.41 1.53
N LEU A 510 -1.31 11.31 2.64
CA LEU A 510 -1.52 10.14 3.52
C LEU A 510 -1.89 10.65 4.92
N GLU A 511 -3.17 10.50 5.24
CA GLU A 511 -3.83 10.62 6.56
C GLU A 511 -3.71 11.99 7.27
N ARG A 512 -4.86 12.61 7.51
CA ARG A 512 -5.02 13.73 8.46
C ARG A 512 -4.70 13.22 9.87
N TYR A 513 -3.42 13.08 10.21
CA TYR A 513 -3.02 12.96 11.61
C TYR A 513 -3.28 14.32 12.26
N GLU A 514 -4.14 14.36 13.27
CA GLU A 514 -4.31 15.52 14.13
C GLU A 514 -2.98 15.74 14.85
N LYS A 515 -2.22 16.72 14.37
CA LYS A 515 -0.86 17.00 14.84
C LYS A 515 -0.89 17.45 16.30
N LYS A 516 -0.39 16.62 17.22
CA LYS A 516 -0.39 16.89 18.66
C LYS A 516 0.71 17.88 19.06
N SER A 517 0.36 18.86 19.88
CA SER A 517 1.30 19.86 20.42
C SER A 517 1.70 19.50 21.84
N VAL A 518 3.01 19.44 22.11
CA VAL A 518 3.57 19.09 23.42
C VAL A 518 4.43 20.26 23.91
N TRP A 519 4.18 20.76 25.10
CA TRP A 519 5.03 21.75 25.76
C TRP A 519 5.83 21.11 26.88
N ILE A 520 7.15 21.31 26.89
CA ILE A 520 8.05 20.87 27.95
C ILE A 520 8.58 22.12 28.67
N ILE A 521 8.09 22.35 29.88
CA ILE A 521 8.46 23.51 30.70
C ILE A 521 9.27 23.05 31.91
N GLY A 522 10.41 23.71 32.17
CA GLY A 522 11.17 23.40 33.36
C GLY A 522 12.35 24.31 33.66
N SER A 523 13.14 23.85 34.63
CA SER A 523 14.30 24.57 35.15
C SER A 523 15.55 24.41 34.26
N SER A 524 16.75 24.52 34.84
CA SER A 524 18.01 24.35 34.12
C SER A 524 18.19 22.96 33.52
N ILE A 525 17.61 21.92 34.12
CA ILE A 525 17.66 20.54 33.57
C ILE A 525 17.00 20.48 32.20
N VAL A 526 15.80 21.07 32.04
CA VAL A 526 15.11 21.13 30.73
C VAL A 526 15.89 21.98 29.73
N LYS A 527 16.52 23.06 30.18
CA LYS A 527 17.37 23.89 29.33
C LYS A 527 18.55 23.08 28.78
N HIS A 528 19.23 22.31 29.62
CA HIS A 528 20.37 21.48 29.21
C HIS A 528 19.92 20.29 28.36
N ALA A 529 18.80 19.65 28.71
CA ALA A 529 18.20 18.58 27.92
C ALA A 529 17.84 19.04 26.49
N PHE A 530 17.30 20.27 26.33
CA PHE A 530 17.07 20.86 25.02
C PHE A 530 18.37 21.09 24.23
N THR A 531 19.42 21.61 24.88
CA THR A 531 20.73 21.80 24.23
C THR A 531 21.33 20.44 23.81
N HIS A 532 21.23 19.42 24.65
CA HIS A 532 21.68 18.06 24.34
C HIS A 532 20.89 17.46 23.18
N ALA A 533 19.55 17.55 23.20
CA ALA A 533 18.68 17.08 22.13
C ALA A 533 18.97 17.71 20.76
N ARG A 534 19.53 18.93 20.71
CA ARG A 534 19.96 19.55 19.44
C ARG A 534 21.18 18.88 18.81
N THR A 535 21.98 18.19 19.62
CA THR A 535 23.23 17.55 19.21
C THR A 535 23.09 16.05 18.94
N THR A 536 21.98 15.44 19.38
CA THR A 536 21.69 14.02 19.15
C THR A 536 21.06 13.79 17.77
N TYR A 537 21.16 12.55 17.28
CA TYR A 537 20.54 12.13 16.01
C TYR A 537 19.02 12.33 15.98
N ASP A 538 18.37 12.10 17.12
CA ASP A 538 16.92 12.22 17.31
C ASP A 538 16.42 13.68 17.28
N GLY A 539 17.32 14.65 17.46
CA GLY A 539 17.01 16.07 17.40
C GLY A 539 16.05 16.55 18.51
N ILE A 540 15.62 17.82 18.40
CA ILE A 540 14.72 18.46 19.38
C ILE A 540 13.31 17.87 19.46
N HIS A 541 12.94 16.99 18.52
CA HIS A 541 11.67 16.27 18.52
C HIS A 541 11.81 14.83 19.00
N LEU A 542 12.97 14.46 19.56
CA LEU A 542 13.20 13.16 20.21
C LEU A 542 12.87 11.98 19.27
N GLY A 543 13.27 12.06 18.00
CA GLY A 543 13.02 11.01 17.01
C GLY A 543 11.55 10.82 16.62
N LEU A 544 10.62 11.59 17.18
CA LEU A 544 9.20 11.55 16.82
C LEU A 544 8.98 12.21 15.46
N LYS A 545 8.13 11.59 14.64
CA LYS A 545 7.76 12.14 13.32
C LYS A 545 7.07 13.49 13.52
N ARG A 546 7.69 14.56 13.02
CA ARG A 546 7.20 15.95 13.09
C ARG A 546 5.78 16.18 12.54
N LYS A 547 5.30 15.25 11.72
CA LYS A 547 3.92 15.20 11.19
C LYS A 547 2.88 14.83 12.26
N LYS A 548 3.26 14.03 13.25
CA LYS A 548 2.37 13.53 14.32
C LYS A 548 2.42 14.41 15.57
N CYS A 549 3.61 14.92 15.93
CA CYS A 549 3.78 15.73 17.13
C CYS A 549 4.81 16.85 16.93
N THR A 550 4.60 17.96 17.63
CA THR A 550 5.58 19.05 17.75
C THR A 550 5.85 19.35 19.21
N ILE A 551 7.14 19.31 19.57
CA ILE A 551 7.61 19.59 20.93
C ILE A 551 8.13 21.02 21.01
N TRP A 552 7.62 21.76 21.99
CA TRP A 552 8.07 23.10 22.37
C TRP A 552 8.81 23.05 23.69
N TRP A 553 10.01 23.62 23.71
CA TRP A 553 10.89 23.59 24.89
C TRP A 553 10.95 24.96 25.55
N GLN A 554 10.66 25.01 26.86
CA GLN A 554 10.79 26.22 27.67
C GLN A 554 11.57 25.92 28.95
N GLY A 555 12.90 25.91 28.84
CA GLY A 555 13.82 25.77 29.97
C GLY A 555 14.37 27.12 30.45
N LYS A 556 14.25 27.43 31.75
CA LYS A 556 14.89 28.61 32.36
C LYS A 556 15.84 28.17 33.49
N GLY A 557 17.10 28.63 33.42
CA GLY A 557 18.06 28.39 34.50
C GLY A 557 17.57 28.98 35.83
N GLY A 558 17.65 28.19 36.90
CA GLY A 558 17.26 28.64 38.24
C GLY A 558 15.76 28.88 38.46
N MET A 559 14.89 28.47 37.53
CA MET A 559 13.44 28.66 37.64
C MET A 559 12.89 28.12 38.96
N ASN A 560 12.17 28.98 39.69
CA ASN A 560 11.40 28.58 40.87
C ASN A 560 9.96 28.23 40.49
N TRP A 561 9.27 27.49 41.36
CA TRP A 561 7.89 27.04 41.12
C TRP A 561 6.90 28.18 40.88
N GLN A 562 7.05 29.32 41.57
CA GLN A 562 6.15 30.47 41.40
C GLN A 562 6.16 31.04 39.97
N GLU A 563 7.24 30.81 39.20
CA GLU A 563 7.39 31.31 37.83
C GLU A 563 6.65 30.47 36.78
N LEU A 564 6.13 29.29 37.15
CA LEU A 564 5.48 28.36 36.21
C LEU A 564 4.26 28.98 35.52
N VAL A 565 3.31 29.51 36.31
CA VAL A 565 2.05 30.06 35.77
C VAL A 565 2.28 31.30 34.91
N PRO A 566 3.08 32.31 35.35
CA PRO A 566 3.44 33.43 34.48
C PRO A 566 4.08 33.01 33.15
N ARG A 567 4.88 31.93 33.17
CA ARG A 567 5.54 31.44 31.96
C ARG A 567 4.57 30.79 30.97
N ILE A 568 3.62 30.01 31.46
CA ILE A 568 2.56 29.44 30.62
C ILE A 568 1.73 30.57 30.00
N LYS A 569 1.35 31.58 30.78
CA LYS A 569 0.64 32.78 30.27
C LYS A 569 1.45 33.52 29.20
N TYR A 570 2.77 33.59 29.33
CA TYR A 570 3.64 34.18 28.31
C TYR A 570 3.64 33.35 27.02
N LEU A 571 3.73 32.02 27.10
CA LEU A 571 3.73 31.14 25.92
C LEU A 571 2.40 31.21 25.15
N LEU A 572 1.27 31.29 25.87
CA LEU A 572 -0.05 31.45 25.27
C LEU A 572 -0.22 32.74 24.44
N ARG A 573 0.70 33.71 24.53
CA ARG A 573 0.68 34.90 23.67
C ARG A 573 1.21 34.64 22.26
N PHE A 574 1.99 33.56 22.08
CA PHE A 574 2.68 33.26 20.83
C PHE A 574 2.20 31.95 20.21
N GLU A 575 1.73 31.01 21.01
CA GLU A 575 1.35 29.66 20.59
C GLU A 575 -0.02 29.26 21.13
N GLN A 576 -0.67 28.34 20.42
CA GLN A 576 -1.96 27.76 20.83
C GLN A 576 -1.79 26.79 22.01
N GLU A 577 -2.89 26.53 22.72
CA GLU A 577 -2.94 25.56 23.81
C GLU A 577 -2.39 24.17 23.39
N PRO A 578 -1.48 23.55 24.17
CA PRO A 578 -0.94 22.24 23.85
C PRO A 578 -1.90 21.11 24.21
N ASP A 579 -1.82 19.97 23.52
CA ASP A 579 -2.50 18.74 23.94
C ASP A 579 -1.88 18.17 25.22
N PHE A 580 -0.56 18.34 25.39
CA PHE A 580 0.21 17.82 26.51
C PHE A 580 1.15 18.87 27.08
N LEU A 581 1.14 19.03 28.41
CA LEU A 581 2.05 19.91 29.12
C LEU A 581 2.91 19.09 30.10
N ILE A 582 4.18 18.90 29.77
CA ILE A 582 5.18 18.26 30.62
C ILE A 582 5.84 19.30 31.52
N ILE A 583 5.72 19.10 32.83
CA ILE A 583 6.24 20.02 33.85
C ILE A 583 7.42 19.36 34.57
N HIS A 584 8.61 19.92 34.41
CA HIS A 584 9.83 19.51 35.11
C HIS A 584 10.41 20.69 35.91
N CYS A 585 9.76 21.01 37.04
CA CYS A 585 10.13 22.14 37.89
C CYS A 585 9.90 21.81 39.38
N GLY A 586 10.51 22.60 40.28
CA GLY A 586 10.32 22.49 41.73
C GLY A 586 11.54 22.02 42.51
N GLY A 587 12.55 21.47 41.84
CA GLY A 587 13.82 21.08 42.48
C GLY A 587 14.56 22.26 43.14
N ASN A 588 14.33 23.50 42.73
CA ASN A 588 14.99 24.66 43.37
C ASN A 588 14.27 25.13 44.64
N ASN A 589 13.03 24.69 44.86
CA ASN A 589 12.21 25.06 46.04
C ASN A 589 12.36 24.07 47.20
N ILE A 590 12.92 22.88 46.94
CA ILE A 590 13.16 21.88 47.99
C ILE A 590 14.35 22.35 48.83
N GLY A 591 14.12 22.47 50.14
CA GLY A 591 15.07 23.03 51.10
C GLY A 591 14.88 24.53 51.37
N SER A 592 14.18 25.27 50.50
CA SER A 592 13.89 26.70 50.72
C SER A 592 12.55 26.95 51.42
N CYS A 593 11.64 25.98 51.43
CA CYS A 593 10.34 26.09 52.10
C CYS A 593 9.90 24.78 52.76
N LYS A 594 8.98 24.87 53.73
CA LYS A 594 8.41 23.69 54.40
C LYS A 594 7.63 22.83 53.40
N LEU A 595 7.81 21.51 53.45
CA LEU A 595 7.22 20.54 52.51
C LEU A 595 5.69 20.69 52.36
N HIS A 596 4.97 20.92 53.45
CA HIS A 596 3.51 21.07 53.42
C HIS A 596 3.07 22.35 52.66
N ASN A 597 3.78 23.46 52.85
CA ASN A 597 3.54 24.70 52.12
C ASN A 597 3.78 24.51 50.63
N PHE A 598 4.83 23.77 50.27
CA PHE A 598 5.14 23.50 48.88
C PHE A 598 4.06 22.63 48.21
N ARG A 599 3.56 21.59 48.89
CA ARG A 599 2.43 20.78 48.41
C ARG A 599 1.18 21.64 48.17
N ARG A 600 0.88 22.58 49.07
CA ARG A 600 -0.25 23.53 48.90
C ARG A 600 -0.05 24.42 47.67
N GLN A 601 1.16 24.92 47.45
CA GLN A 601 1.50 25.72 46.26
C GLN A 601 1.36 24.90 44.97
N ILE A 602 1.86 23.66 44.93
CA ILE A 602 1.72 22.78 43.75
C ILE A 602 0.25 22.54 43.43
N LYS A 603 -0.57 22.16 44.43
CA LYS A 603 -2.01 21.93 44.24
C LYS A 603 -2.72 23.17 43.68
N SER A 604 -2.46 24.35 44.26
CA SER A 604 -3.07 25.60 43.80
C SER A 604 -2.61 26.00 42.39
N SER A 605 -1.32 25.87 42.08
CA SER A 605 -0.78 26.19 40.77
C SER A 605 -1.29 25.24 39.69
N LEU A 606 -1.35 23.93 39.95
CA LEU A 606 -1.87 22.96 38.98
C LEU A 606 -3.36 23.17 38.69
N CYS A 607 -4.17 23.53 39.69
CA CYS A 607 -5.58 23.91 39.49
C CYS A 607 -5.72 25.13 38.57
N LYS A 608 -4.92 26.18 38.82
CA LYS A 608 -4.88 27.37 37.94
C LYS A 608 -4.40 27.03 36.53
N VAL A 609 -3.47 26.08 36.38
CA VAL A 609 -3.00 25.66 35.05
C VAL A 609 -4.06 24.85 34.32
N SER A 610 -4.80 23.96 34.99
CA SER A 610 -5.93 23.25 34.37
C SER A 610 -7.09 24.18 33.99
N GLU A 611 -7.27 25.28 34.72
CA GLU A 611 -8.23 26.33 34.33
C GLU A 611 -7.75 27.14 33.11
N LEU A 612 -6.45 27.43 33.03
CA LEU A 612 -5.86 28.15 31.90
C LEU A 612 -5.75 27.30 30.63
N LEU A 613 -5.58 25.99 30.78
CA LEU A 613 -5.40 25.02 29.71
C LEU A 613 -6.42 23.86 29.88
N PRO A 614 -7.69 24.07 29.54
CA PRO A 614 -8.76 23.09 29.77
C PRO A 614 -8.64 21.81 28.90
N LYS A 615 -7.97 21.87 27.76
CA LYS A 615 -7.76 20.74 26.83
C LYS A 615 -6.43 20.01 27.09
N ALA A 616 -5.47 20.68 27.71
CA ALA A 616 -4.13 20.13 27.92
C ALA A 616 -4.09 19.06 29.02
N LYS A 617 -3.55 17.88 28.71
CA LYS A 617 -3.21 16.86 29.70
C LYS A 617 -1.92 17.21 30.43
N LEU A 618 -2.00 17.36 31.75
CA LEU A 618 -0.86 17.73 32.60
C LEU A 618 0.00 16.50 32.93
N ILE A 619 1.28 16.56 32.61
CA ILE A 619 2.22 15.47 32.85
C ILE A 619 3.28 15.93 33.85
N TRP A 620 3.36 15.24 34.99
CA TRP A 620 4.43 15.48 35.95
C TRP A 620 5.70 14.76 35.51
N SER A 621 6.80 15.49 35.34
CA SER A 621 8.13 14.91 35.14
C SER A 621 8.85 14.91 36.49
N GLN A 622 9.14 13.71 37.02
CA GLN A 622 9.74 13.53 38.33
C GLN A 622 10.96 14.44 38.55
N ILE A 623 10.97 15.19 39.64
CA ILE A 623 12.14 15.94 40.11
C ILE A 623 13.26 14.93 40.39
N LEU A 624 14.38 15.08 39.69
CA LEU A 624 15.51 14.17 39.78
C LEU A 624 16.20 14.26 41.16
N PRO A 625 16.78 13.16 41.65
CA PRO A 625 17.66 13.24 42.81
C PRO A 625 18.90 14.08 42.49
N ARG A 626 19.47 14.72 43.51
CA ARG A 626 20.70 15.52 43.38
C ARG A 626 21.77 15.03 44.35
N LEU A 627 23.03 15.13 43.93
CA LEU A 627 24.20 14.89 44.79
C LEU A 627 24.46 16.08 45.71
N VAL A 628 24.13 17.29 45.24
CA VAL A 628 24.29 18.54 46.00
C VAL A 628 22.98 19.33 45.99
N TRP A 629 22.62 19.92 47.13
CA TRP A 629 21.48 20.82 47.26
C TRP A 629 21.95 22.18 47.77
N ARG A 630 21.51 23.28 47.15
CA ARG A 630 21.97 24.65 47.50
C ARG A 630 21.69 25.04 48.95
N ASN A 631 20.55 24.61 49.50
CA ASN A 631 20.02 25.14 50.76
C ASN A 631 19.95 24.08 51.89
N GLY A 632 20.74 23.00 51.84
CA GLY A 632 20.70 22.07 52.98
C GLY A 632 21.86 21.11 53.11
N GLN A 633 22.16 20.83 54.37
CA GLN A 633 23.31 20.03 54.80
C GLN A 633 23.07 18.52 54.68
N ASN A 634 21.81 18.06 54.68
CA ASN A 634 21.48 16.63 54.62
C ASN A 634 20.85 16.23 53.28
N ILE A 635 21.70 15.76 52.36
CA ILE A 635 21.31 15.34 51.00
C ILE A 635 20.26 14.23 51.02
N LYS A 636 20.38 13.27 51.94
CA LYS A 636 19.45 12.12 52.04
C LYS A 636 18.04 12.56 52.45
N SER A 637 17.91 13.54 53.34
CA SER A 637 16.58 14.04 53.75
C SER A 637 15.93 14.86 52.63
N LEU A 638 16.70 15.65 51.88
CA LEU A 638 16.21 16.45 50.76
C LEU A 638 15.80 15.60 49.55
N ASN A 639 16.57 14.56 49.21
CA ASN A 639 16.15 13.59 48.19
C ASN A 639 14.86 12.85 48.61
N ARG A 640 14.72 12.48 49.90
CA ARG A 640 13.45 11.92 50.42
C ARG A 640 12.29 12.92 50.33
N ALA A 641 12.54 14.20 50.57
CA ALA A 641 11.54 15.25 50.39
C ALA A 641 11.11 15.39 48.92
N ALA A 642 12.05 15.31 47.97
CA ALA A 642 11.77 15.30 46.53
C ALA A 642 10.88 14.11 46.13
N VAL A 643 11.18 12.90 46.63
CA VAL A 643 10.33 11.71 46.40
C VAL A 643 8.89 11.93 46.89
N ARG A 644 8.73 12.52 48.09
CA ARG A 644 7.40 12.83 48.64
C ARG A 644 6.64 13.85 47.78
N ILE A 645 7.32 14.88 47.26
CA ILE A 645 6.72 15.84 46.32
C ILE A 645 6.34 15.15 45.01
N ASN A 646 7.23 14.35 44.44
CA ASN A 646 6.99 13.65 43.19
C ASN A 646 5.78 12.71 43.27
N ASN A 647 5.67 11.93 44.34
CA ASN A 647 4.51 11.06 44.54
C ASN A 647 3.21 11.85 44.68
N PHE A 648 3.25 13.00 45.36
CA PHE A 648 2.07 13.85 45.51
C PHE A 648 1.66 14.55 44.21
N ALA A 649 2.60 15.16 43.50
CA ALA A 649 2.36 15.91 42.28
C ALA A 649 2.00 14.97 41.11
N GLY A 650 2.70 13.83 41.00
CA GLY A 650 2.36 12.76 40.06
C GLY A 650 0.96 12.20 40.30
N TRP A 651 0.58 11.97 41.56
CA TRP A 651 -0.79 11.57 41.91
C TRP A 651 -1.84 12.61 41.50
N LEU A 652 -1.57 13.91 41.71
CA LEU A 652 -2.47 14.99 41.28
C LEU A 652 -2.66 14.99 39.76
N CYS A 653 -1.57 14.89 38.98
CA CYS A 653 -1.64 14.86 37.52
C CYS A 653 -2.39 13.62 37.00
N LEU A 654 -2.15 12.45 37.59
CA LEU A 654 -2.88 11.22 37.24
C LEU A 654 -4.37 11.31 37.58
N LYS A 655 -4.72 11.89 38.74
CA LYS A 655 -6.12 12.09 39.14
C LYS A 655 -6.89 13.00 38.17
N SER A 656 -6.20 13.94 37.53
CA SER A 656 -6.75 14.84 36.53
C SER A 656 -6.75 14.26 35.10
N GLY A 657 -6.48 12.96 34.90
CA GLY A 657 -6.44 12.33 33.58
C GLY A 657 -5.15 12.62 32.77
N GLY A 658 -4.12 13.13 33.44
CA GLY A 658 -2.80 13.41 32.89
C GLY A 658 -1.81 12.26 33.04
N GLY A 659 -0.52 12.58 33.17
CA GLY A 659 0.57 11.59 33.21
C GLY A 659 1.60 11.81 34.31
N TYR A 660 2.44 10.79 34.54
CA TYR A 660 3.57 10.86 35.47
C TYR A 660 4.78 10.09 34.93
N ILE A 661 5.83 10.83 34.55
CA ILE A 661 7.10 10.28 34.07
C ILE A 661 8.06 10.09 35.25
N LYS A 662 8.53 8.85 35.43
CA LYS A 662 9.52 8.46 36.44
C LYS A 662 10.86 8.15 35.79
N TYR A 663 11.95 8.36 36.54
CA TYR A 663 13.32 8.07 36.11
C TYR A 663 13.98 7.13 37.13
N PRO A 664 13.66 5.83 37.12
CA PRO A 664 14.22 4.88 38.09
C PRO A 664 15.74 4.66 37.91
N GLU A 665 16.27 4.86 36.71
CA GLU A 665 17.70 4.72 36.40
C GLU A 665 18.54 5.86 36.98
N ILE A 666 17.96 7.07 37.03
CA ILE A 666 18.67 8.26 37.51
C ILE A 666 18.64 8.26 39.03
N THR A 667 19.60 7.57 39.63
CA THR A 667 19.77 7.48 41.08
C THR A 667 20.98 8.29 41.57
N TRP A 668 20.95 8.74 42.81
CA TRP A 668 22.06 9.47 43.44
C TRP A 668 23.29 8.60 43.75
N ASN A 669 23.19 7.27 43.57
CA ASN A 669 24.33 6.36 43.71
C ASN A 669 25.21 6.37 42.46
N GLU A 670 24.63 6.64 41.29
CA GLU A 670 25.32 6.64 40.01
C GLU A 670 25.86 8.02 39.67
N LYS A 671 27.01 8.37 40.27
CA LYS A 671 27.64 9.68 40.08
C LYS A 671 27.95 10.01 38.61
N GLY A 672 28.16 9.00 37.75
CA GLY A 672 28.44 9.17 36.32
C GLY A 672 27.29 9.77 35.50
N LEU A 673 26.06 9.77 36.03
CA LEU A 673 24.91 10.40 35.39
C LEU A 673 24.79 11.89 35.65
N PHE A 674 25.66 12.46 36.50
CA PHE A 674 25.67 13.87 36.88
C PHE A 674 26.97 14.55 36.44
N ASN A 675 26.90 15.85 36.21
CA ASN A 675 28.09 16.69 36.05
C ASN A 675 28.82 16.87 37.39
N MET A 676 30.01 17.47 37.33
CA MET A 676 30.81 17.80 38.52
C MET A 676 30.08 18.71 39.52
N ASP A 677 29.06 19.46 39.08
CA ASP A 677 28.23 20.29 39.97
C ASP A 677 27.26 19.48 40.85
N GLY A 678 27.10 18.18 40.57
CA GLY A 678 26.23 17.27 41.33
C GLY A 678 24.74 17.59 41.25
N VAL A 679 24.32 18.45 40.32
CA VAL A 679 22.93 18.90 40.15
C VAL A 679 22.43 18.65 38.73
N HIS A 680 23.23 19.00 37.72
CA HIS A 680 22.86 18.81 36.33
C HIS A 680 23.31 17.45 35.83
N LEU A 681 22.62 16.95 34.81
CA LEU A 681 22.91 15.66 34.20
C LEU A 681 24.15 15.74 33.30
N SER A 682 24.92 14.65 33.29
CA SER A 682 25.95 14.40 32.28
C SER A 682 25.30 14.11 30.92
N ASN A 683 26.09 13.98 29.85
CA ASN A 683 25.55 13.61 28.54
C ASN A 683 24.76 12.29 28.61
N MET A 684 25.29 11.28 29.31
CA MET A 684 24.62 9.99 29.53
C MET A 684 23.34 10.15 30.37
N GLY A 685 23.38 10.99 31.41
CA GLY A 685 22.17 11.31 32.19
C GLY A 685 21.10 11.99 31.35
N ASN A 686 21.48 12.92 30.46
CA ASN A 686 20.56 13.58 29.54
C ASN A 686 19.96 12.59 28.52
N GLU A 687 20.73 11.62 28.00
CA GLU A 687 20.19 10.56 27.13
C GLU A 687 19.09 9.78 27.84
N LEU A 688 19.32 9.30 29.07
CA LEU A 688 18.31 8.56 29.84
C LEU A 688 17.06 9.41 30.14
N PHE A 689 17.28 10.69 30.48
CA PHE A 689 16.19 11.63 30.73
C PHE A 689 15.32 11.86 29.48
N LEU A 690 15.96 12.10 28.34
CA LEU A 690 15.28 12.32 27.06
C LEU A 690 14.60 11.04 26.56
N TYR A 691 15.24 9.89 26.68
CA TYR A 691 14.70 8.58 26.32
C TYR A 691 13.38 8.30 27.06
N ARG A 692 13.32 8.56 28.38
CA ARG A 692 12.09 8.36 29.16
C ARG A 692 10.96 9.31 28.74
N ILE A 693 11.27 10.56 28.40
CA ILE A 693 10.28 11.50 27.83
C ILE A 693 9.81 11.02 26.46
N GLN A 694 10.73 10.56 25.61
CA GLN A 694 10.44 10.00 24.29
C GLN A 694 9.52 8.78 24.39
N SER A 695 9.85 7.78 25.21
CA SER A 695 9.03 6.59 25.41
C SER A 695 7.62 6.93 25.89
N PHE A 696 7.51 7.86 26.86
CA PHE A 696 6.20 8.31 27.33
C PHE A 696 5.40 8.98 26.21
N LEU A 697 6.03 9.84 25.40
CA LEU A 697 5.34 10.49 24.29
C LEU A 697 4.94 9.49 23.18
N GLN A 698 5.72 8.45 22.92
CA GLN A 698 5.38 7.40 21.95
C GLN A 698 4.16 6.56 22.36
N GLU A 699 3.90 6.41 23.66
CA GLU A 699 2.71 5.72 24.15
C GLU A 699 1.43 6.57 24.03
N VAL A 700 1.59 7.89 24.05
CA VAL A 700 0.49 8.84 24.24
C VAL A 700 0.16 9.64 22.96
N VAL A 701 1.08 9.70 21.99
CA VAL A 701 0.98 10.36 20.68
C VAL A 701 1.06 9.33 19.55
#